data_AF-A0A8B7RUH5-F1
#
_entry.id   AF-A0A8B7RUH5-F1
#
_cell.length_a   1.000
_cell.length_b   1.000
_cell.length_c   1.000
_cell.angle_alpha   90.00
_cell.angle_beta   90.00
_cell.angle_gamma   90.00
#
_symmetry.space_group_name_H-M   'P 1'
#
loop_
_entity.id
_entity.type
_entity.pdbx_description
1 polymer ?
#
loop_
_entity_poly.entity_id
_entity_poly.type
_entity_poly.pdbx_seq_one_letter_code
_entity_poly.pdbx_strand_id
1 'polypeptide(L)'
;MSKRLRSSYVCADCSGPDPSWASVNRGTFICDECCSVHRSLGRHISQVRHLKHTPWPPTLLQMVETLYNNGANSIWEHSLLDPASLMSGRRKANPQDKVHPNKAEFIRAKYQMLAFVHRLPCRDDDSVTAKDLSKQLHSSVRTGNLETCLRLLSLGAQANFFHPEKGNTPLHVASKAGQILQAELLAVYGADPGTQDSSGKTPVDYARQGGHHELAERLVEIQYELTDRLAFYLCGRKPDHKNGQHFIIPQMADSLDLSELAKAAKKKLQSLSNHLFEELAMDVYDEVDRRETDAVWLATQNHSALVTETTVVPFLPVNPEYSSTRNQGRQKLARFNAHEFATLVIDILSDAKRRQQGSPLSGSKDNVELILKTISNQHSIESEDNDQPDYDSVASDEDPDLEATTSKAHRQKLLTLQSENSNLRKQATTNIYQVQTGSEYTDTSNHSSLKRRPSARGSRPMSMYETGSGQKPYLPMGEVNHPEESRTRLQPFPAHIGRSALVTSSSSLPSFPSTLSWSRDESSRRASRLEKQNSTPESDYDNTPNDTDPDDMGSSRKGRQRSILWQGDSSAPDMAEPHTVPSPVLPSTEDVIRKTEQITKNIQELLRAAQENKHDSYIPCSERIHVAVTEMAALFPKKPKSDMVRTSLRLLTSSAYRLQSECKKTLPGDSGPPTDIQLVTQQVIQCAYDIAKAAKQLVTITTKENNN
;
A
#
# COMPACT_ATOMS: atom_id res chain seq x y z
N MET A 1 5.97 -31.84 -32.70
CA MET A 1 6.09 -31.40 -31.28
C MET A 1 6.09 -29.88 -31.25
N SER A 2 5.05 -29.26 -30.71
CA SER A 2 5.00 -27.79 -30.63
C SER A 2 5.97 -27.30 -29.56
N LYS A 3 6.87 -26.37 -29.92
CA LYS A 3 7.72 -25.69 -28.93
C LYS A 3 6.80 -24.81 -28.08
N ARG A 4 6.52 -25.22 -26.84
CA ARG A 4 5.95 -24.29 -25.84
C ARG A 4 6.84 -23.06 -25.82
N LEU A 5 6.27 -21.89 -26.16
CA LEU A 5 6.93 -20.61 -25.93
C LEU A 5 7.36 -20.60 -24.45
N ARG A 6 8.64 -20.31 -24.18
CA ARG A 6 9.16 -20.24 -22.81
C ARG A 6 8.34 -19.19 -22.07
N SER A 7 7.72 -19.56 -20.95
CA SER A 7 6.75 -18.71 -20.25
C SER A 7 7.29 -17.30 -20.00
N SER A 8 8.57 -17.20 -19.64
CA SER A 8 9.29 -15.96 -19.29
C SER A 8 9.15 -14.76 -20.24
N TYR A 9 8.75 -14.95 -21.50
CA TYR A 9 8.63 -13.87 -22.49
C TYR A 9 7.22 -13.29 -22.65
N VAL A 10 6.24 -13.79 -21.90
CA VAL A 10 4.86 -13.28 -21.93
C VAL A 10 4.35 -12.96 -20.52
N CYS A 11 3.38 -12.05 -20.44
CA CYS A 11 2.63 -11.76 -19.23
C CYS A 11 1.73 -12.95 -18.87
N ALA A 12 1.80 -13.39 -17.62
CA ALA A 12 1.03 -14.51 -17.10
C ALA A 12 -0.49 -14.30 -17.17
N ASP A 13 -0.98 -13.06 -17.23
CA ASP A 13 -2.41 -12.75 -17.10
C ASP A 13 -3.08 -12.35 -18.42
N CYS A 14 -2.41 -11.55 -19.25
CA CYS A 14 -2.94 -11.10 -20.54
C CYS A 14 -2.21 -11.68 -21.76
N SER A 15 -1.15 -12.47 -21.56
CA SER A 15 -0.29 -13.01 -22.64
C SER A 15 0.44 -11.96 -23.48
N GLY A 16 0.48 -10.69 -23.06
CA GLY A 16 1.24 -9.63 -23.72
C GLY A 16 2.76 -9.90 -23.66
N PRO A 17 3.55 -9.44 -24.64
CA PRO A 17 5.00 -9.71 -24.68
C PRO A 17 5.77 -8.96 -23.58
N ASP A 18 7.00 -9.43 -23.34
CA ASP A 18 8.06 -8.74 -22.57
C ASP A 18 7.61 -8.15 -21.21
N PRO A 19 7.15 -9.01 -20.27
CA PRO A 19 6.77 -8.56 -18.93
C PRO A 19 7.94 -7.88 -18.20
N SER A 20 7.62 -6.79 -17.50
CA SER A 20 8.54 -5.91 -16.76
C SER A 20 8.53 -6.15 -15.25
N TRP A 21 7.51 -6.83 -14.73
CA TRP A 21 7.27 -7.08 -13.31
C TRP A 21 7.12 -8.57 -13.00
N ALA A 22 7.25 -8.92 -11.73
CA ALA A 22 6.96 -10.23 -11.19
C ALA A 22 5.97 -10.16 -10.01
N SER A 23 5.12 -11.17 -9.89
CA SER A 23 4.39 -11.49 -8.66
C SER A 23 5.12 -12.63 -7.96
N VAL A 24 5.92 -12.29 -6.94
CA VAL A 24 6.92 -13.18 -6.32
C VAL A 24 6.26 -14.41 -5.70
N ASN A 25 5.22 -14.20 -4.89
CA ASN A 25 4.47 -15.29 -4.23
C ASN A 25 3.61 -16.11 -5.19
N ARG A 26 3.33 -15.63 -6.42
CA ARG A 26 2.59 -16.40 -7.42
C ARG A 26 3.49 -17.14 -8.40
N GLY A 27 4.79 -16.84 -8.43
CA GLY A 27 5.73 -17.45 -9.37
C GLY A 27 5.41 -17.05 -10.81
N THR A 28 5.02 -15.80 -11.06
CA THR A 28 4.59 -15.32 -12.38
C THR A 28 5.23 -13.99 -12.77
N PHE A 29 5.47 -13.79 -14.07
CA PHE A 29 5.85 -12.50 -14.66
C PHE A 29 4.64 -11.82 -15.29
N ILE A 30 4.54 -10.50 -15.15
CA ILE A 30 3.38 -9.69 -15.55
C ILE A 30 3.84 -8.38 -16.20
N CYS A 31 3.07 -7.88 -17.18
CA CYS A 31 3.31 -6.57 -17.78
C CYS A 31 2.79 -5.43 -16.88
N ASP A 32 3.18 -4.19 -17.19
CA ASP A 32 2.79 -2.99 -16.49
C ASP A 32 1.27 -2.88 -16.25
N GLU A 33 0.46 -3.00 -17.31
CA GLU A 33 -1.01 -2.94 -17.22
C GLU A 33 -1.64 -4.00 -16.29
N CYS A 34 -1.01 -5.15 -16.12
CA CYS A 34 -1.46 -6.16 -15.16
C CYS A 34 -0.92 -5.85 -13.75
N CYS A 35 0.30 -5.31 -13.66
CA CYS A 35 0.92 -4.92 -12.40
C CYS A 35 0.15 -3.79 -11.67
N SER A 36 -0.41 -2.81 -12.39
CA SER A 36 -1.25 -1.77 -11.77
C SER A 36 -2.45 -2.36 -11.02
N VAL A 37 -3.10 -3.38 -11.59
CA VAL A 37 -4.15 -4.14 -10.92
C VAL A 37 -3.59 -4.91 -9.72
N HIS A 38 -2.48 -5.64 -9.87
CA HIS A 38 -1.86 -6.40 -8.77
C HIS A 38 -1.50 -5.51 -7.57
N ARG A 39 -1.01 -4.28 -7.80
CA ARG A 39 -0.75 -3.27 -6.76
C ARG A 39 -2.02 -2.93 -5.97
N SER A 40 -3.17 -2.83 -6.63
CA SER A 40 -4.46 -2.56 -5.96
C SER A 40 -4.98 -3.71 -5.10
N LEU A 41 -4.47 -4.94 -5.27
CA LEU A 41 -4.86 -6.11 -4.46
C LEU A 41 -4.07 -6.20 -3.13
N GLY A 42 -2.87 -5.61 -3.09
CA GLY A 42 -2.00 -5.66 -1.92
C GLY A 42 -1.23 -6.98 -1.75
N ARG A 43 -0.21 -6.91 -0.88
CA ARG A 43 0.84 -7.95 -0.75
C ARG A 43 0.34 -9.32 -0.28
N HIS A 44 -0.76 -9.36 0.46
CA HIS A 44 -1.42 -10.60 0.90
C HIS A 44 -1.95 -11.42 -0.30
N ILE A 45 -2.32 -10.77 -1.41
CA ILE A 45 -2.67 -11.45 -2.67
C ILE A 45 -1.46 -11.54 -3.60
N SER A 46 -0.75 -10.42 -3.84
CA SER A 46 0.39 -10.36 -4.77
C SER A 46 1.52 -9.47 -4.25
N GLN A 47 2.69 -10.06 -4.04
CA GLN A 47 3.94 -9.36 -3.75
C GLN A 47 4.60 -8.95 -5.09
N VAL A 48 4.44 -7.69 -5.51
CA VAL A 48 4.97 -7.20 -6.79
C VAL A 48 6.42 -6.72 -6.68
N ARG A 49 7.23 -6.93 -7.72
CA ARG A 49 8.60 -6.39 -7.82
C ARG A 49 8.99 -6.19 -9.29
N HIS A 50 9.64 -5.07 -9.60
CA HIS A 50 10.10 -4.78 -10.96
C HIS A 50 11.39 -5.56 -11.27
N LEU A 51 11.47 -6.16 -12.46
CA LEU A 51 12.57 -7.07 -12.85
C LEU A 51 13.94 -6.38 -12.98
N LYS A 52 13.99 -5.17 -13.56
CA LYS A 52 15.25 -4.44 -13.86
C LYS A 52 15.61 -3.28 -12.91
N HIS A 53 14.63 -2.52 -12.41
CA HIS A 53 14.84 -1.28 -11.63
C HIS A 53 15.16 -1.52 -10.14
N THR A 54 14.89 -2.71 -9.59
CA THR A 54 15.29 -3.06 -8.22
C THR A 54 16.35 -4.16 -8.27
N PRO A 55 17.44 -4.09 -7.48
CA PRO A 55 18.41 -5.19 -7.42
C PRO A 55 17.73 -6.40 -6.77
N TRP A 56 17.84 -7.58 -7.38
CA TRP A 56 17.30 -8.83 -6.85
C TRP A 56 18.39 -9.65 -6.15
N PRO A 57 18.07 -10.36 -5.05
CA PRO A 57 18.84 -11.53 -4.67
C PRO A 57 18.81 -12.53 -5.84
N PRO A 58 19.95 -13.01 -6.37
CA PRO A 58 19.98 -13.83 -7.57
C PRO A 58 19.11 -15.09 -7.48
N THR A 59 19.17 -15.75 -6.32
CA THR A 59 18.41 -16.95 -5.95
C THR A 59 16.91 -16.71 -5.89
N LEU A 60 16.46 -15.53 -5.46
CA LEU A 60 15.05 -15.16 -5.41
C LEU A 60 14.48 -14.97 -6.82
N LEU A 61 15.22 -14.27 -7.71
CA LEU A 61 14.80 -14.12 -9.10
C LEU A 61 14.80 -15.47 -9.82
N GLN A 62 15.84 -16.28 -9.62
CA GLN A 62 15.93 -17.64 -10.16
C GLN A 62 14.76 -18.53 -9.69
N MET A 63 14.33 -18.41 -8.43
CA MET A 63 13.17 -19.13 -7.90
C MET A 63 11.89 -18.77 -8.66
N VAL A 64 11.62 -17.47 -8.87
CA VAL A 64 10.45 -16.99 -9.62
C VAL A 64 10.52 -17.40 -11.10
N GLU A 65 11.67 -17.24 -11.76
CA GLU A 65 11.88 -17.70 -13.15
C GLU A 65 11.66 -19.21 -13.29
N THR A 66 12.17 -19.99 -12.34
CA THR A 66 12.04 -21.45 -12.35
C THR A 66 10.57 -21.86 -12.17
N LEU A 67 9.85 -21.25 -11.22
CA LEU A 67 8.41 -21.45 -11.07
C LEU A 67 7.64 -21.12 -12.35
N TYR A 68 7.91 -19.96 -12.93
CA TYR A 68 7.13 -19.48 -14.07
C TYR A 68 7.37 -20.33 -15.33
N ASN A 69 8.62 -20.70 -15.60
CA ASN A 69 8.99 -21.57 -16.72
C ASN A 69 8.55 -23.03 -16.53
N ASN A 70 8.44 -23.51 -15.29
CA ASN A 70 7.92 -24.86 -14.97
C ASN A 70 6.40 -24.88 -14.72
N GLY A 71 5.68 -23.83 -15.12
CA GLY A 71 4.22 -23.89 -15.21
C GLY A 71 3.46 -23.56 -13.93
N ALA A 72 4.01 -22.73 -13.03
CA ALA A 72 3.26 -22.17 -11.90
C ALA A 72 1.90 -21.58 -12.30
N ASN A 73 1.80 -20.99 -13.50
CA ASN A 73 0.55 -20.46 -14.03
C ASN A 73 -0.55 -21.54 -14.23
N SER A 74 -0.18 -22.81 -14.34
CA SER A 74 -1.14 -23.94 -14.44
C SER A 74 -1.87 -24.23 -13.13
N ILE A 75 -1.35 -23.78 -11.98
CA ILE A 75 -2.05 -23.81 -10.69
C ILE A 75 -3.18 -22.77 -10.70
N TRP A 76 -2.86 -21.55 -11.14
CA TRP A 76 -3.77 -20.39 -11.14
C TRP A 76 -4.77 -20.37 -12.30
N GLU A 77 -4.52 -21.12 -13.38
CA GLU A 77 -5.36 -21.21 -14.59
C GLU A 77 -5.82 -22.64 -14.90
N HIS A 78 -5.82 -23.55 -13.91
CA HIS A 78 -6.13 -24.97 -14.13
C HIS A 78 -7.43 -25.20 -14.90
N SER A 79 -8.53 -24.53 -14.51
CA SER A 79 -9.84 -24.64 -15.19
C SER A 79 -9.95 -23.82 -16.49
N LEU A 80 -8.85 -23.26 -16.99
CA LEU A 80 -8.78 -22.65 -18.32
C LEU A 80 -7.93 -23.51 -19.28
N LEU A 81 -7.16 -24.45 -18.73
CA LEU A 81 -6.34 -25.41 -19.47
C LEU A 81 -7.09 -26.74 -19.74
N ASP A 82 -8.15 -27.03 -19.00
CA ASP A 82 -9.00 -28.20 -19.20
C ASP A 82 -9.99 -27.98 -20.37
N PRO A 83 -9.92 -28.77 -21.46
CA PRO A 83 -10.83 -28.63 -22.60
C PRO A 83 -12.32 -28.72 -22.25
N ALA A 84 -12.70 -29.42 -21.18
CA ALA A 84 -14.09 -29.58 -20.77
C ALA A 84 -14.72 -28.30 -20.19
N SER A 85 -13.91 -27.38 -19.67
CA SER A 85 -14.38 -26.16 -18.99
C SER A 85 -14.39 -24.90 -19.89
N LEU A 86 -13.83 -25.00 -21.11
CA LEU A 86 -13.83 -23.93 -22.11
C LEU A 86 -15.25 -23.46 -22.53
N MET A 87 -16.28 -24.28 -22.30
CA MET A 87 -17.67 -23.94 -22.61
C MET A 87 -18.29 -22.90 -21.64
N SER A 88 -17.62 -22.58 -20.52
CA SER A 88 -18.17 -21.69 -19.47
C SER A 88 -18.14 -20.19 -19.81
N GLY A 89 -17.69 -19.77 -21.00
CA GLY A 89 -17.50 -18.34 -21.35
C GLY A 89 -16.36 -17.64 -20.59
N ARG A 90 -15.69 -18.33 -19.68
CA ARG A 90 -14.53 -17.87 -18.91
C ARG A 90 -13.31 -17.84 -19.85
N ARG A 91 -12.91 -16.64 -20.28
CA ARG A 91 -11.71 -16.45 -21.11
C ARG A 91 -10.62 -15.69 -20.36
N LYS A 92 -9.37 -16.01 -20.69
CA LYS A 92 -8.21 -15.20 -20.32
C LYS A 92 -8.27 -13.84 -21.02
N ALA A 93 -7.75 -12.79 -20.37
CA ALA A 93 -7.63 -11.48 -20.99
C ALA A 93 -6.61 -11.50 -22.14
N ASN A 94 -6.85 -10.69 -23.18
CA ASN A 94 -5.93 -10.51 -24.30
C ASN A 94 -4.97 -9.34 -24.05
N PRO A 95 -3.84 -9.24 -24.79
CA PRO A 95 -2.92 -8.11 -24.67
C PRO A 95 -3.58 -6.76 -24.98
N GLN A 96 -4.54 -6.74 -25.91
CA GLN A 96 -5.26 -5.55 -26.36
C GLN A 96 -6.55 -5.26 -25.56
N ASP A 97 -6.95 -6.14 -24.64
CA ASP A 97 -8.12 -5.88 -23.78
C ASP A 97 -7.83 -4.67 -22.87
N LYS A 98 -8.85 -3.84 -22.60
CA LYS A 98 -8.71 -2.69 -21.70
C LYS A 98 -8.32 -3.15 -20.29
N VAL A 99 -7.50 -2.35 -19.60
CA VAL A 99 -7.16 -2.58 -18.18
C VAL A 99 -8.45 -2.72 -17.36
N HIS A 100 -9.39 -1.79 -17.57
CA HIS A 100 -10.72 -1.81 -16.96
C HIS A 100 -11.84 -1.94 -18.00
N PRO A 101 -12.84 -2.80 -17.76
CA PRO A 101 -12.92 -3.78 -16.66
C PRO A 101 -12.07 -5.05 -16.91
N ASN A 102 -11.75 -5.36 -18.17
CA ASN A 102 -11.42 -6.72 -18.62
C ASN A 102 -10.20 -7.36 -17.94
N LYS A 103 -9.02 -6.73 -17.99
CA LYS A 103 -7.82 -7.30 -17.33
C LYS A 103 -8.01 -7.31 -15.81
N ALA A 104 -8.60 -6.27 -15.25
CA ALA A 104 -8.80 -6.15 -13.81
C ALA A 104 -9.75 -7.19 -13.21
N GLU A 105 -10.86 -7.50 -13.88
CA GLU A 105 -11.78 -8.57 -13.48
C GLU A 105 -11.13 -9.95 -13.60
N PHE A 106 -10.41 -10.21 -14.70
CA PHE A 106 -9.69 -11.48 -14.86
C PHE A 106 -8.65 -11.70 -13.76
N ILE A 107 -7.84 -10.69 -13.44
CA ILE A 107 -6.80 -10.75 -12.41
C ILE A 107 -7.41 -10.98 -11.01
N ARG A 108 -8.51 -10.29 -10.67
CA ARG A 108 -9.24 -10.54 -9.40
C ARG A 108 -9.82 -11.95 -9.37
N ALA A 109 -10.48 -12.38 -10.45
CA ALA A 109 -11.00 -13.74 -10.55
C ALA A 109 -9.89 -14.79 -10.34
N LYS A 110 -8.71 -14.58 -10.95
CA LYS A 110 -7.56 -15.48 -10.90
C LYS A 110 -6.90 -15.60 -9.53
N TYR A 111 -6.56 -14.48 -8.89
CA TYR A 111 -5.72 -14.49 -7.68
C TYR A 111 -6.43 -14.14 -6.37
N GLN A 112 -7.52 -13.36 -6.42
CA GLN A 112 -8.30 -12.97 -5.25
C GLN A 112 -9.47 -13.95 -5.00
N MET A 113 -10.21 -14.30 -6.05
CA MET A 113 -11.33 -15.25 -5.97
C MET A 113 -10.90 -16.70 -6.20
N LEU A 114 -9.67 -16.93 -6.67
CA LEU A 114 -9.13 -18.26 -7.05
C LEU A 114 -10.06 -19.04 -7.99
N ALA A 115 -10.78 -18.35 -8.88
CA ALA A 115 -11.90 -18.88 -9.65
C ALA A 115 -11.54 -19.99 -10.68
N PHE A 116 -10.25 -20.22 -10.92
CA PHE A 116 -9.73 -21.16 -11.92
C PHE A 116 -8.77 -22.22 -11.35
N VAL A 117 -8.56 -22.28 -10.03
CA VAL A 117 -7.70 -23.32 -9.42
C VAL A 117 -8.39 -24.69 -9.42
N HIS A 118 -7.63 -25.79 -9.34
CA HIS A 118 -8.21 -27.14 -9.30
C HIS A 118 -9.04 -27.38 -8.02
N ARG A 119 -8.56 -26.88 -6.88
CA ARG A 119 -9.24 -26.93 -5.57
C ARG A 119 -8.91 -25.66 -4.81
N LEU A 120 -9.90 -25.10 -4.11
CA LEU A 120 -9.70 -23.99 -3.21
C LEU A 120 -8.82 -24.41 -2.01
N PRO A 121 -8.15 -23.45 -1.33
CA PRO A 121 -7.48 -23.72 -0.07
C PRO A 121 -8.43 -24.32 0.97
N CYS A 122 -7.89 -25.13 1.90
CA CYS A 122 -8.65 -25.52 3.08
C CYS A 122 -9.03 -24.28 3.91
N ARG A 123 -10.21 -24.32 4.55
CA ARG A 123 -10.65 -23.27 5.48
C ARG A 123 -9.81 -23.34 6.76
N ASP A 124 -9.60 -22.23 7.45
CA ASP A 124 -8.74 -22.19 8.65
C ASP A 124 -9.20 -23.12 9.79
N ASP A 125 -10.50 -23.38 9.87
CA ASP A 125 -11.09 -24.35 10.81
C ASP A 125 -10.74 -25.82 10.49
N ASP A 126 -10.38 -26.13 9.23
CA ASP A 126 -9.98 -27.47 8.80
C ASP A 126 -8.51 -27.75 9.14
N SER A 127 -8.25 -27.79 10.45
CA SER A 127 -6.92 -28.04 11.00
C SER A 127 -6.38 -29.44 10.68
N VAL A 128 -7.20 -30.37 10.20
CA VAL A 128 -6.76 -31.72 9.81
C VAL A 128 -6.14 -31.66 8.41
N THR A 129 -6.89 -31.17 7.42
CA THR A 129 -6.39 -31.01 6.04
C THR A 129 -5.16 -30.10 6.00
N ALA A 130 -5.17 -28.98 6.74
CA ALA A 130 -4.03 -28.08 6.83
C ALA A 130 -2.76 -28.77 7.38
N LYS A 131 -2.89 -29.62 8.42
CA LYS A 131 -1.76 -30.39 8.98
C LYS A 131 -1.24 -31.43 7.98
N ASP A 132 -2.11 -32.13 7.27
CA ASP A 132 -1.68 -33.18 6.34
C ASP A 132 -1.06 -32.60 5.06
N LEU A 133 -1.56 -31.47 4.55
CA LEU A 133 -0.88 -30.70 3.50
C LEU A 133 0.48 -30.18 3.97
N SER A 134 0.60 -29.77 5.24
CA SER A 134 1.86 -29.28 5.80
C SER A 134 2.90 -30.39 6.02
N LYS A 135 2.48 -31.62 6.39
CA LYS A 135 3.35 -32.82 6.39
C LYS A 135 3.83 -33.18 4.98
N GLN A 136 2.96 -33.06 3.97
CA GLN A 136 3.33 -33.26 2.57
C GLN A 136 4.36 -32.20 2.11
N LEU A 137 4.17 -30.93 2.47
CA LEU A 137 5.12 -29.86 2.17
C LEU A 137 6.48 -30.13 2.81
N HIS A 138 6.50 -30.44 4.11
CA HIS A 138 7.70 -30.81 4.87
C HIS A 138 8.51 -31.94 4.20
N SER A 139 7.83 -32.93 3.63
CA SER A 139 8.48 -34.02 2.90
C SER A 139 8.96 -33.64 1.50
N SER A 140 8.21 -32.76 0.80
CA SER A 140 8.43 -32.41 -0.61
C SER A 140 9.63 -31.49 -0.83
N VAL A 141 9.85 -30.54 0.09
CA VAL A 141 10.92 -29.52 0.02
C VAL A 141 12.35 -30.08 0.12
N ARG A 142 12.49 -31.39 0.38
CA ARG A 142 13.75 -32.14 0.23
C ARG A 142 14.19 -32.29 -1.23
N THR A 143 13.31 -32.03 -2.20
CA THR A 143 13.56 -32.15 -3.63
C THR A 143 13.37 -30.80 -4.34
N GLY A 144 13.95 -30.63 -5.53
CA GLY A 144 13.90 -29.36 -6.28
C GLY A 144 12.57 -29.04 -6.96
N ASN A 145 11.48 -29.79 -6.73
CA ASN A 145 10.20 -29.54 -7.38
C ASN A 145 9.45 -28.37 -6.70
N LEU A 146 9.71 -27.16 -7.18
CA LEU A 146 9.05 -25.93 -6.73
C LEU A 146 7.54 -25.93 -7.03
N GLU A 147 7.11 -26.52 -8.14
CA GLU A 147 5.69 -26.54 -8.55
C GLU A 147 4.83 -27.33 -7.56
N THR A 148 5.31 -28.49 -7.10
CA THR A 148 4.65 -29.27 -6.04
C THR A 148 4.54 -28.48 -4.73
N CYS A 149 5.60 -27.76 -4.35
CA CYS A 149 5.62 -27.00 -3.10
C CYS A 149 4.70 -25.77 -3.19
N LEU A 150 4.72 -25.03 -4.30
CA LEU A 150 3.79 -23.93 -4.57
C LEU A 150 2.33 -24.42 -4.59
N ARG A 151 2.06 -25.59 -5.18
CA ARG A 151 0.73 -26.19 -5.21
C ARG A 151 0.24 -26.53 -3.79
N LEU A 152 1.08 -27.14 -2.95
CA LEU A 152 0.74 -27.43 -1.55
C LEU A 152 0.47 -26.15 -0.74
N LEU A 153 1.32 -25.12 -0.90
CA LEU A 153 1.13 -23.80 -0.29
C LEU A 153 -0.18 -23.15 -0.77
N SER A 154 -0.54 -23.27 -2.06
CA SER A 154 -1.81 -22.77 -2.61
C SER A 154 -3.06 -23.49 -2.09
N LEU A 155 -2.90 -24.68 -1.50
CA LEU A 155 -3.99 -25.46 -0.89
C LEU A 155 -4.12 -25.22 0.63
N GLY A 156 -3.23 -24.44 1.24
CA GLY A 156 -3.25 -24.14 2.69
C GLY A 156 -2.16 -24.85 3.51
N ALA A 157 -1.12 -25.43 2.89
CA ALA A 157 0.05 -25.90 3.63
C ALA A 157 0.78 -24.72 4.30
N GLN A 158 1.20 -24.88 5.55
CA GLN A 158 1.88 -23.83 6.32
C GLN A 158 3.40 -23.92 6.14
N ALA A 159 4.02 -22.86 5.61
CA ALA A 159 5.48 -22.83 5.38
C ALA A 159 6.30 -22.96 6.66
N ASN A 160 5.81 -22.40 7.77
CA ASN A 160 6.44 -22.48 9.10
C ASN A 160 5.91 -23.63 9.99
N PHE A 161 5.27 -24.65 9.39
CA PHE A 161 4.74 -25.81 10.12
C PHE A 161 5.82 -26.51 10.95
N PHE A 162 5.58 -26.73 12.24
CA PHE A 162 6.47 -27.51 13.10
C PHE A 162 6.01 -28.96 13.16
N HIS A 163 6.76 -29.88 12.57
CA HIS A 163 6.37 -31.29 12.49
C HIS A 163 6.49 -31.98 13.86
N PRO A 164 5.40 -32.49 14.47
CA PRO A 164 5.45 -33.02 15.84
C PRO A 164 6.43 -34.18 16.03
N GLU A 165 6.40 -35.17 15.13
CA GLU A 165 7.26 -36.36 15.21
C GLU A 165 8.72 -36.14 14.76
N LYS A 166 8.98 -35.18 13.87
CA LYS A 166 10.33 -34.89 13.34
C LYS A 166 11.03 -33.75 14.06
N GLY A 167 10.27 -32.96 14.84
CA GLY A 167 10.78 -31.87 15.66
C GLY A 167 11.32 -30.67 14.88
N ASN A 168 10.97 -30.50 13.60
CA ASN A 168 11.55 -29.45 12.75
C ASN A 168 10.55 -28.93 11.68
N THR A 169 10.91 -27.82 11.03
CA THR A 169 10.06 -27.16 10.00
C THR A 169 10.49 -27.51 8.57
N PRO A 170 9.65 -27.28 7.53
CA PRO A 170 10.04 -27.45 6.13
C PRO A 170 11.35 -26.73 5.77
N LEU A 171 11.60 -25.54 6.33
CA LEU A 171 12.83 -24.79 6.06
C LEU A 171 14.08 -25.49 6.60
N HIS A 172 14.01 -26.20 7.73
CA HIS A 172 15.11 -27.05 8.20
C HIS A 172 15.43 -28.17 7.22
N VAL A 173 14.40 -28.79 6.64
CA VAL A 173 14.55 -29.89 5.65
C VAL A 173 15.18 -29.36 4.37
N ALA A 174 14.68 -28.23 3.84
CA ALA A 174 15.24 -27.56 2.67
C ALA A 174 16.71 -27.17 2.89
N SER A 175 17.04 -26.57 4.03
CA SER A 175 18.40 -26.14 4.37
C SER A 175 19.38 -27.30 4.51
N LYS A 176 18.97 -28.39 5.18
CA LYS A 176 19.79 -29.60 5.30
C LYS A 176 20.04 -30.28 3.94
N ALA A 177 19.08 -30.17 3.02
CA ALA A 177 19.14 -30.73 1.67
C ALA A 177 19.75 -29.77 0.61
N GLY A 178 20.22 -28.58 1.00
CA GLY A 178 20.79 -27.58 0.08
C GLY A 178 19.80 -27.01 -0.94
N GLN A 179 18.49 -27.13 -0.70
CA GLN A 179 17.45 -26.75 -1.66
C GLN A 179 17.19 -25.24 -1.61
N ILE A 180 18.13 -24.44 -2.14
CA ILE A 180 18.12 -22.98 -2.02
C ILE A 180 16.86 -22.32 -2.60
N LEU A 181 16.36 -22.79 -3.75
CA LEU A 181 15.12 -22.25 -4.33
C LEU A 181 13.86 -22.65 -3.51
N GLN A 182 13.88 -23.80 -2.84
CA GLN A 182 12.78 -24.17 -1.91
C GLN A 182 12.82 -23.29 -0.65
N ALA A 183 14.01 -22.96 -0.15
CA ALA A 183 14.16 -22.04 0.97
C ALA A 183 13.64 -20.63 0.64
N GLU A 184 13.91 -20.10 -0.56
CA GLU A 184 13.35 -18.83 -1.05
C GLU A 184 11.81 -18.88 -1.14
N LEU A 185 11.25 -19.95 -1.73
CA LEU A 185 9.79 -20.11 -1.83
C LEU A 185 9.12 -20.21 -0.45
N LEU A 186 9.70 -21.00 0.45
CA LEU A 186 9.24 -21.12 1.84
C LEU A 186 9.33 -19.79 2.59
N ALA A 187 10.41 -19.01 2.39
CA ALA A 187 10.57 -17.69 2.98
C ALA A 187 9.50 -16.71 2.48
N VAL A 188 9.25 -16.65 1.16
CA VAL A 188 8.19 -15.81 0.56
C VAL A 188 6.79 -16.11 1.13
N TYR A 189 6.55 -17.35 1.54
CA TYR A 189 5.34 -17.84 2.20
C TYR A 189 5.41 -17.90 3.74
N GLY A 190 6.52 -17.46 4.33
CA GLY A 190 6.62 -17.16 5.74
C GLY A 190 7.29 -18.17 6.67
N ALA A 191 8.15 -19.03 6.14
CA ALA A 191 9.05 -19.81 7.00
C ALA A 191 10.12 -18.91 7.64
N ASP A 192 10.33 -19.08 8.96
CA ASP A 192 11.28 -18.29 9.75
C ASP A 192 12.68 -18.95 9.81
N PRO A 193 13.76 -18.32 9.30
CA PRO A 193 15.12 -18.84 9.43
C PRO A 193 15.69 -18.81 10.86
N GLY A 194 15.05 -18.09 11.79
CA GLY A 194 15.40 -18.03 13.21
C GLY A 194 14.73 -19.08 14.10
N THR A 195 13.80 -19.87 13.57
CA THR A 195 13.11 -20.90 14.33
C THR A 195 14.05 -22.06 14.61
N GLN A 196 14.08 -22.51 15.87
CA GLN A 196 14.90 -23.65 16.29
C GLN A 196 14.08 -24.95 16.27
N ASP A 197 14.72 -26.04 15.86
CA ASP A 197 14.20 -27.40 15.97
C ASP A 197 14.29 -27.97 17.40
N SER A 198 13.80 -29.19 17.59
CA SER A 198 13.89 -29.93 18.87
C SER A 198 15.33 -30.24 19.33
N SER A 199 16.35 -30.03 18.48
CA SER A 199 17.77 -30.09 18.86
C SER A 199 18.39 -28.71 19.17
N GLY A 200 17.58 -27.65 19.12
CA GLY A 200 18.00 -26.26 19.34
C GLY A 200 18.67 -25.59 18.13
N LYS A 201 18.75 -26.28 16.98
CA LYS A 201 19.42 -25.80 15.76
C LYS A 201 18.45 -25.04 14.86
N THR A 202 18.95 -24.03 14.17
CA THR A 202 18.21 -23.27 13.15
C THR A 202 18.39 -23.85 11.74
N PRO A 203 17.57 -23.47 10.75
CA PRO A 203 17.82 -23.76 9.34
C PRO A 203 19.20 -23.29 8.85
N VAL A 204 19.68 -22.14 9.36
CA VAL A 204 21.02 -21.62 9.04
C VAL A 204 22.11 -22.59 9.50
N ASP A 205 21.96 -23.18 10.69
CA ASP A 205 22.93 -24.14 11.23
C ASP A 205 22.97 -25.44 10.40
N TYR A 206 21.82 -25.89 9.89
CA TYR A 206 21.78 -27.04 8.98
C TYR A 206 22.36 -26.75 7.60
N ALA A 207 22.17 -25.55 7.06
CA ALA A 207 22.82 -25.13 5.81
C ALA A 207 24.36 -25.15 5.97
N ARG A 208 24.89 -24.56 7.06
CA ARG A 208 26.32 -24.60 7.38
C ARG A 208 26.85 -26.03 7.58
N GLN A 209 26.16 -26.85 8.37
CA GLN A 209 26.55 -28.25 8.62
C GLN A 209 26.51 -29.12 7.35
N GLY A 210 25.65 -28.80 6.39
CA GLY A 210 25.59 -29.46 5.08
C GLY A 210 26.61 -28.96 4.06
N GLY A 211 27.41 -27.94 4.37
CA GLY A 211 28.34 -27.29 3.44
C GLY A 211 27.68 -26.30 2.47
N HIS A 212 26.39 -25.99 2.66
CA HIS A 212 25.59 -25.12 1.79
C HIS A 212 25.79 -23.65 2.18
N HIS A 213 27.01 -23.14 2.00
CA HIS A 213 27.44 -21.82 2.47
C HIS A 213 26.63 -20.66 1.87
N GLU A 214 26.37 -20.69 0.55
CA GLU A 214 25.53 -19.70 -0.15
C GLU A 214 24.11 -19.63 0.45
N LEU A 215 23.50 -20.80 0.71
CA LEU A 215 22.20 -20.88 1.38
C LEU A 215 22.27 -20.39 2.83
N ALA A 216 23.35 -20.67 3.56
CA ALA A 216 23.52 -20.18 4.92
C ALA A 216 23.63 -18.64 4.97
N GLU A 217 24.38 -18.03 4.05
CA GLU A 217 24.43 -16.56 3.93
C GLU A 217 23.06 -16.00 3.53
N ARG A 218 22.42 -16.57 2.51
CA ARG A 218 21.11 -16.12 2.02
C ARG A 218 19.99 -16.24 3.07
N LEU A 219 20.00 -17.27 3.90
CA LEU A 219 19.05 -17.41 5.01
C LEU A 219 19.24 -16.33 6.08
N VAL A 220 20.47 -15.84 6.30
CA VAL A 220 20.71 -14.70 7.18
C VAL A 220 20.16 -13.42 6.56
N GLU A 221 20.34 -13.17 5.26
CA GLU A 221 19.69 -12.03 4.58
C GLU A 221 18.16 -12.09 4.70
N ILE A 222 17.56 -13.25 4.47
CA ILE A 222 16.10 -13.48 4.61
C ILE A 222 15.65 -13.18 6.04
N GLN A 223 16.45 -13.58 7.04
CA GLN A 223 16.15 -13.38 8.46
C GLN A 223 16.13 -11.89 8.87
N TYR A 224 16.84 -11.02 8.17
CA TYR A 224 16.88 -9.59 8.46
C TYR A 224 16.19 -8.71 7.40
N GLU A 225 15.57 -9.30 6.36
CA GLU A 225 14.96 -8.56 5.23
C GLU A 225 14.02 -7.43 5.66
N LEU A 226 13.30 -7.57 6.80
CA LEU A 226 12.51 -6.49 7.40
C LEU A 226 13.38 -5.25 7.65
N THR A 227 14.36 -5.41 8.54
CA THR A 227 15.20 -4.33 9.04
C THR A 227 16.19 -3.84 8.00
N ASP A 228 16.64 -4.73 7.12
CA ASP A 228 17.47 -4.39 5.97
C ASP A 228 16.75 -3.45 5.01
N ARG A 229 15.49 -3.73 4.70
CA ARG A 229 14.71 -2.89 3.80
C ARG A 229 14.36 -1.55 4.43
N LEU A 230 13.98 -1.55 5.71
CA LEU A 230 13.76 -0.33 6.48
C LEU A 230 15.02 0.56 6.54
N ALA A 231 16.21 -0.02 6.72
CA ALA A 231 17.47 0.72 6.70
C ALA A 231 17.82 1.21 5.29
N PHE A 232 17.66 0.36 4.28
CA PHE A 232 17.93 0.68 2.88
C PHE A 232 17.07 1.85 2.38
N TYR A 233 15.78 1.87 2.73
CA TYR A 233 14.85 2.95 2.38
C TYR A 233 15.33 4.35 2.84
N LEU A 234 16.02 4.44 4.00
CA LEU A 234 16.49 5.71 4.54
C LEU A 234 17.92 6.09 4.13
N CYS A 235 18.82 5.12 3.91
CA CYS A 235 20.25 5.42 3.69
C CYS A 235 20.88 4.75 2.45
N GLY A 236 20.10 3.99 1.66
CA GLY A 236 20.58 3.32 0.45
C GLY A 236 21.61 2.21 0.70
N ARG A 237 21.73 1.71 1.95
CA ARG A 237 22.73 0.72 2.38
C ARG A 237 22.06 -0.39 3.20
N LYS A 238 22.56 -1.61 3.05
CA LYS A 238 22.22 -2.77 3.87
C LYS A 238 23.36 -3.10 4.85
N PRO A 239 23.08 -3.74 6.01
CA PRO A 239 24.09 -4.16 6.97
C PRO A 239 25.03 -5.25 6.41
N ASP A 240 26.28 -5.28 6.85
CA ASP A 240 27.21 -6.36 6.50
C ASP A 240 27.06 -7.55 7.46
N HIS A 241 26.16 -8.45 7.08
CA HIS A 241 25.89 -9.68 7.83
C HIS A 241 27.09 -10.63 7.92
N LYS A 242 28.05 -10.58 6.99
CA LYS A 242 29.21 -11.48 7.00
C LYS A 242 30.16 -11.14 8.14
N ASN A 243 30.27 -9.84 8.44
CA ASN A 243 31.03 -9.31 9.57
C ASN A 243 30.22 -9.24 10.88
N GLY A 244 29.06 -9.92 10.96
CA GLY A 244 28.19 -9.94 12.14
C GLY A 244 27.42 -8.63 12.40
N GLN A 245 27.48 -7.66 11.47
CA GLN A 245 26.67 -6.45 11.55
C GLN A 245 25.29 -6.72 10.95
N HIS A 246 24.31 -7.00 11.81
CA HIS A 246 22.93 -7.26 11.38
C HIS A 246 22.01 -6.03 11.41
N PHE A 247 22.51 -4.86 11.83
CA PHE A 247 21.72 -3.63 11.92
C PHE A 247 22.50 -2.40 11.45
N ILE A 248 21.80 -1.52 10.74
CA ILE A 248 22.17 -0.12 10.52
C ILE A 248 21.07 0.74 11.15
N ILE A 249 21.46 1.71 11.98
CA ILE A 249 20.55 2.70 12.57
C ILE A 249 20.90 4.06 11.94
N PRO A 250 20.07 4.61 11.04
CA PRO A 250 20.30 5.94 10.46
C PRO A 250 20.23 7.04 11.53
N GLN A 251 20.94 8.14 11.29
CA GLN A 251 20.85 9.37 12.10
C GLN A 251 20.12 10.46 11.29
N MET A 252 19.27 11.23 11.96
CA MET A 252 18.62 12.40 11.37
C MET A 252 19.60 13.58 11.37
N ALA A 253 19.65 14.35 10.27
CA ALA A 253 20.56 15.49 10.15
C ALA A 253 20.25 16.63 11.13
N ASP A 254 18.96 16.85 11.43
CA ASP A 254 18.48 17.82 12.41
C ASP A 254 18.31 17.17 13.78
N SER A 255 19.42 16.96 14.50
CA SER A 255 19.40 16.40 15.86
C SER A 255 19.06 17.42 16.95
N LEU A 256 18.38 18.51 16.59
CA LEU A 256 17.95 19.56 17.52
C LEU A 256 16.69 19.09 18.24
N ASP A 257 16.85 18.80 19.54
CA ASP A 257 15.85 18.29 20.48
C ASP A 257 14.75 17.40 19.90
N LEU A 258 14.91 16.08 20.08
CA LEU A 258 13.81 15.13 19.94
C LEU A 258 12.61 15.64 20.75
N SER A 259 11.58 16.11 20.04
CA SER A 259 10.35 16.65 20.63
C SER A 259 9.84 15.72 21.73
N GLU A 260 9.30 16.27 22.81
CA GLU A 260 8.68 15.46 23.88
C GLU A 260 7.59 14.52 23.32
N LEU A 261 6.93 14.91 22.22
CA LEU A 261 6.01 14.05 21.48
C LEU A 261 6.72 12.82 20.85
N ALA A 262 7.91 13.01 20.26
CA ALA A 262 8.71 11.93 19.70
C ALA A 262 9.26 11.01 20.80
N LYS A 263 9.75 11.57 21.92
CA LYS A 263 10.15 10.79 23.10
C LYS A 263 8.98 9.96 23.66
N ALA A 264 7.79 10.54 23.74
CA ALA A 264 6.57 9.86 24.19
C ALA A 264 6.13 8.76 23.20
N ALA A 265 6.19 9.02 21.89
CA ALA A 265 5.90 8.02 20.85
C ALA A 265 6.85 6.83 20.93
N LYS A 266 8.16 7.08 21.09
CA LYS A 266 9.19 6.05 21.28
C LYS A 266 8.95 5.21 22.54
N LYS A 267 8.55 5.83 23.66
CA LYS A 267 8.15 5.11 24.88
C LYS A 267 6.91 4.22 24.64
N LYS A 268 5.91 4.68 23.90
CA LYS A 268 4.75 3.86 23.51
C LYS A 268 5.17 2.67 22.62
N LEU A 269 6.02 2.88 21.61
CA LEU A 269 6.58 1.80 20.78
C LEU A 269 7.32 0.75 21.63
N GLN A 270 8.14 1.20 22.58
CA GLN A 270 8.88 0.35 23.51
C GLN A 270 8.00 -0.49 24.43
N SER A 271 6.81 0.01 24.79
CA SER A 271 5.84 -0.71 25.62
C SER A 271 5.13 -1.88 24.91
N LEU A 272 5.22 -1.96 23.58
CA LEU A 272 4.64 -3.09 22.83
C LEU A 272 5.35 -4.41 23.17
N SER A 273 4.57 -5.49 23.25
CA SER A 273 5.11 -6.86 23.25
C SER A 273 5.84 -7.14 21.93
N ASN A 274 6.73 -8.13 21.90
CA ASN A 274 7.45 -8.48 20.65
C ASN A 274 6.48 -8.78 19.50
N HIS A 275 5.42 -9.55 19.78
CA HIS A 275 4.38 -9.86 18.79
C HIS A 275 3.70 -8.61 18.20
N LEU A 276 3.21 -7.69 19.05
CA LEU A 276 2.57 -6.45 18.56
C LEU A 276 3.55 -5.50 17.89
N PHE A 277 4.83 -5.55 18.29
CA PHE A 277 5.91 -4.82 17.65
C PHE A 277 6.21 -5.38 16.25
N GLU A 278 6.31 -6.70 16.10
CA GLU A 278 6.50 -7.42 14.84
C GLU A 278 5.35 -7.10 13.87
N GLU A 279 4.11 -7.09 14.35
CA GLU A 279 2.94 -6.70 13.55
C GLU A 279 3.01 -5.26 13.02
N LEU A 280 3.41 -4.31 13.86
CA LEU A 280 3.63 -2.91 13.46
C LEU A 280 4.83 -2.77 12.50
N ALA A 281 5.90 -3.53 12.72
CA ALA A 281 7.08 -3.54 11.87
C ALA A 281 6.77 -4.08 10.46
N MET A 282 5.92 -5.12 10.36
CA MET A 282 5.38 -5.60 9.08
C MET A 282 4.47 -4.57 8.40
N ASP A 283 3.62 -3.86 9.16
CA ASP A 283 2.75 -2.81 8.61
C ASP A 283 3.55 -1.62 8.06
N VAL A 284 4.68 -1.25 8.70
CA VAL A 284 5.61 -0.22 8.20
C VAL A 284 6.48 -0.71 7.04
N TYR A 285 6.89 -1.99 7.04
CA TYR A 285 7.55 -2.62 5.90
C TYR A 285 6.67 -2.57 4.64
N ASP A 286 5.38 -2.87 4.78
CA ASP A 286 4.42 -2.80 3.66
C ASP A 286 4.31 -1.37 3.09
N GLU A 287 4.31 -0.34 3.93
CA GLU A 287 4.29 1.06 3.48
C GLU A 287 5.62 1.47 2.81
N VAL A 288 6.77 0.95 3.27
CA VAL A 288 8.05 1.12 2.55
C VAL A 288 7.97 0.46 1.17
N ASP A 289 7.51 -0.80 1.09
CA ASP A 289 7.33 -1.53 -0.18
C ASP A 289 6.40 -0.77 -1.14
N ARG A 290 5.32 -0.16 -0.62
CA ARG A 290 4.40 0.68 -1.38
C ARG A 290 5.09 1.96 -1.90
N ARG A 291 5.76 2.72 -1.03
CA ARG A 291 6.46 3.98 -1.40
C ARG A 291 7.59 3.75 -2.40
N GLU A 292 8.37 2.69 -2.24
CA GLU A 292 9.39 2.29 -3.21
C GLU A 292 8.77 1.87 -4.54
N THR A 293 7.70 1.08 -4.52
CA THR A 293 6.99 0.64 -5.73
C THR A 293 6.37 1.82 -6.48
N ASP A 294 5.82 2.82 -5.79
CA ASP A 294 5.33 4.06 -6.39
C ASP A 294 6.45 4.84 -7.10
N ALA A 295 7.62 4.95 -6.47
CA ALA A 295 8.78 5.61 -7.07
C ALA A 295 9.29 4.88 -8.32
N VAL A 296 9.36 3.54 -8.27
CA VAL A 296 9.70 2.71 -9.45
C VAL A 296 8.63 2.88 -10.54
N TRP A 297 7.35 2.86 -10.19
CA TRP A 297 6.24 3.03 -11.14
C TRP A 297 6.34 4.36 -11.90
N LEU A 298 6.57 5.47 -11.19
CA LEU A 298 6.76 6.78 -11.79
C LEU A 298 8.01 6.86 -12.68
N ALA A 299 9.06 6.08 -12.37
CA ALA A 299 10.29 6.01 -13.16
C ALA A 299 10.19 5.10 -14.40
N THR A 300 9.28 4.12 -14.41
CA THR A 300 9.15 3.14 -15.49
C THR A 300 7.96 3.37 -16.42
N GLN A 301 6.92 4.10 -16.00
CA GLN A 301 5.76 4.38 -16.85
C GLN A 301 5.99 5.55 -17.81
N ASN A 302 5.46 5.40 -19.03
CA ASN A 302 5.33 6.51 -19.97
C ASN A 302 4.30 7.54 -19.46
N HIS A 303 4.54 8.84 -19.71
CA HIS A 303 3.66 9.93 -19.27
C HIS A 303 2.17 9.73 -19.63
N SER A 304 1.86 9.12 -20.78
CA SER A 304 0.48 8.84 -21.19
C SER A 304 -0.25 7.81 -20.29
N ALA A 305 0.47 6.86 -19.70
CA ALA A 305 -0.11 5.90 -18.77
C ALA A 305 -0.46 6.58 -17.45
N LEU A 306 0.49 7.32 -16.87
CA LEU A 306 0.35 8.02 -15.59
C LEU A 306 -0.81 9.04 -15.56
N VAL A 307 -1.12 9.69 -16.69
CA VAL A 307 -2.22 10.66 -16.79
C VAL A 307 -3.60 9.99 -16.92
N THR A 308 -3.67 8.73 -17.36
CA THR A 308 -4.93 8.01 -17.55
C THR A 308 -5.27 7.04 -16.42
N GLU A 309 -4.37 6.86 -15.46
CA GLU A 309 -4.44 5.77 -14.49
C GLU A 309 -5.35 6.09 -13.28
N THR A 310 -6.52 5.45 -13.25
CA THR A 310 -7.50 5.57 -12.15
C THR A 310 -7.30 4.56 -11.01
N THR A 311 -6.25 3.72 -11.08
CA THR A 311 -6.02 2.57 -10.19
C THR A 311 -5.02 2.77 -9.06
N VAL A 312 -4.30 3.89 -9.02
CA VAL A 312 -3.29 4.11 -7.98
C VAL A 312 -3.97 4.38 -6.63
N VAL A 313 -4.06 3.34 -5.80
CA VAL A 313 -4.52 3.47 -4.42
C VAL A 313 -3.42 4.20 -3.63
N PRO A 314 -3.68 5.40 -3.08
CA PRO A 314 -2.63 6.25 -2.48
C PRO A 314 -2.20 5.79 -1.07
N PHE A 315 -2.62 4.60 -0.65
CA PHE A 315 -2.39 3.99 0.65
C PHE A 315 -2.43 2.46 0.52
N LEU A 316 -2.06 1.74 1.59
CA LEU A 316 -2.08 0.28 1.59
C LEU A 316 -3.50 -0.30 1.32
N PRO A 317 -3.66 -1.22 0.34
CA PRO A 317 -4.91 -1.93 0.13
C PRO A 317 -5.41 -2.66 1.38
N VAL A 318 -6.73 -2.76 1.50
CA VAL A 318 -7.40 -3.48 2.59
C VAL A 318 -7.06 -4.97 2.49
N ASN A 319 -6.63 -5.57 3.59
CA ASN A 319 -6.56 -7.02 3.75
C ASN A 319 -7.82 -7.52 4.47
N PRO A 320 -8.67 -8.36 3.86
CA PRO A 320 -9.85 -8.93 4.51
C PRO A 320 -9.56 -9.71 5.80
N GLU A 321 -8.37 -10.31 5.91
CA GLU A 321 -7.94 -11.08 7.09
C GLU A 321 -7.58 -10.19 8.30
N TYR A 322 -7.51 -8.86 8.10
CA TYR A 322 -7.17 -7.91 9.15
C TYR A 322 -8.42 -7.16 9.64
N SER A 323 -8.45 -6.89 10.95
CA SER A 323 -9.49 -6.04 11.55
C SER A 323 -9.53 -4.65 10.90
N SER A 324 -10.69 -4.00 10.94
CA SER A 324 -10.87 -2.62 10.47
C SER A 324 -9.88 -1.66 11.14
N THR A 325 -9.60 -1.84 12.44
CA THR A 325 -8.59 -1.07 13.18
C THR A 325 -7.18 -1.23 12.62
N ARG A 326 -6.74 -2.46 12.29
CA ARG A 326 -5.41 -2.69 11.72
C ARG A 326 -5.31 -2.16 10.30
N ASN A 327 -6.33 -2.38 9.46
CA ASN A 327 -6.40 -1.78 8.12
C ASN A 327 -6.36 -0.24 8.18
N GLN A 328 -7.09 0.39 9.11
CA GLN A 328 -7.03 1.83 9.31
C GLN A 328 -5.64 2.30 9.78
N GLY A 329 -4.97 1.54 10.66
CA GLY A 329 -3.60 1.79 11.09
C GLY A 329 -2.62 1.81 9.90
N ARG A 330 -2.64 0.74 9.09
CA ARG A 330 -1.86 0.60 7.85
C ARG A 330 -2.10 1.77 6.88
N GLN A 331 -3.35 2.15 6.65
CA GLN A 331 -3.70 3.24 5.74
C GLN A 331 -3.30 4.62 6.28
N LYS A 332 -3.29 4.82 7.60
CA LYS A 332 -2.80 6.06 8.22
C LYS A 332 -1.31 6.31 7.97
N LEU A 333 -0.49 5.27 7.75
CA LEU A 333 0.95 5.43 7.44
C LEU A 333 1.20 6.22 6.16
N ALA A 334 0.29 6.17 5.17
CA ALA A 334 0.39 6.94 3.95
C ALA A 334 0.26 8.47 4.17
N ARG A 335 -0.33 8.89 5.30
CA ARG A 335 -0.44 10.31 5.68
C ARG A 335 0.84 10.89 6.28
N PHE A 336 1.79 10.04 6.69
CA PHE A 336 3.03 10.48 7.33
C PHE A 336 3.91 11.19 6.30
N ASN A 337 4.33 12.40 6.61
CA ASN A 337 5.33 13.12 5.82
C ASN A 337 6.70 12.41 5.91
N ALA A 338 7.67 12.85 5.10
CA ALA A 338 8.98 12.19 5.02
C ALA A 338 9.73 12.16 6.36
N HIS A 339 9.64 13.22 7.16
CA HIS A 339 10.31 13.33 8.46
C HIS A 339 9.62 12.47 9.54
N GLU A 340 8.29 12.50 9.61
CA GLU A 340 7.50 11.64 10.52
C GLU A 340 7.75 10.16 10.24
N PHE A 341 7.72 9.77 8.96
CA PHE A 341 7.92 8.38 8.56
C PHE A 341 9.36 7.91 8.79
N ALA A 342 10.37 8.75 8.48
CA ALA A 342 11.76 8.43 8.79
C ALA A 342 11.99 8.26 10.30
N THR A 343 11.37 9.10 11.14
CA THR A 343 11.46 8.99 12.60
C THR A 343 10.89 7.65 13.09
N LEU A 344 9.70 7.25 12.62
CA LEU A 344 9.09 5.96 12.95
C LEU A 344 9.98 4.77 12.52
N VAL A 345 10.55 4.83 11.32
CA VAL A 345 11.42 3.77 10.79
C VAL A 345 12.73 3.66 11.60
N ILE A 346 13.37 4.79 11.96
CA ILE A 346 14.57 4.79 12.81
C ILE A 346 14.27 4.25 14.21
N ASP A 347 13.12 4.60 14.78
CA ASP A 347 12.70 4.07 16.07
C ASP A 347 12.45 2.56 16.01
N ILE A 348 11.76 2.05 14.99
CA ILE A 348 11.57 0.61 14.76
C ILE A 348 12.92 -0.11 14.61
N LEU A 349 13.85 0.40 13.81
CA LEU A 349 15.20 -0.18 13.66
C LEU A 349 15.98 -0.21 14.99
N SER A 350 15.86 0.85 15.79
CA SER A 350 16.50 0.95 17.10
C SER A 350 15.90 -0.03 18.12
N ASP A 351 14.57 -0.15 18.11
CA ASP A 351 13.81 -1.05 18.97
C ASP A 351 14.10 -2.52 18.61
N ALA A 352 14.18 -2.82 17.32
CA ALA A 352 14.52 -4.12 16.76
C ALA A 352 15.85 -4.64 17.30
N LYS A 353 16.89 -3.80 17.17
CA LYS A 353 18.23 -4.10 17.69
C LYS A 353 18.21 -4.34 19.20
N ARG A 354 17.49 -3.51 19.98
CA ARG A 354 17.38 -3.70 21.44
C ARG A 354 16.70 -5.04 21.79
N ARG A 355 15.58 -5.36 21.13
CA ARG A 355 14.81 -6.59 21.39
C ARG A 355 15.62 -7.84 21.13
N GLN A 356 16.39 -7.90 20.04
CA GLN A 356 17.27 -9.04 19.77
C GLN A 356 18.44 -9.13 20.77
N GLN A 357 19.00 -8.00 21.20
CA GLN A 357 20.10 -7.96 22.18
C GLN A 357 19.67 -8.30 23.61
N GLY A 358 18.37 -8.49 23.88
CA GLY A 358 17.84 -8.78 25.22
C GLY A 358 18.06 -7.65 26.24
N SER A 359 18.42 -6.44 25.78
CA SER A 359 18.78 -5.34 26.68
C SER A 359 17.53 -4.79 27.38
N PRO A 360 17.53 -4.69 28.73
CA PRO A 360 16.39 -4.16 29.48
C PRO A 360 16.15 -2.68 29.15
N LEU A 361 14.90 -2.23 29.34
CA LEU A 361 14.57 -0.81 29.26
C LEU A 361 15.32 -0.04 30.34
N SER A 362 16.28 0.80 29.94
CA SER A 362 17.02 1.70 30.82
C SER A 362 16.09 2.81 31.34
N GLY A 363 15.35 2.52 32.41
CA GLY A 363 14.39 3.47 33.01
C GLY A 363 13.68 3.01 34.28
N SER A 364 14.10 1.91 34.93
CA SER A 364 13.41 1.41 36.13
C SER A 364 13.73 2.18 37.43
N LYS A 365 14.68 3.13 37.39
CA LYS A 365 15.02 3.97 38.56
C LYS A 365 14.17 5.26 38.59
N ASP A 366 14.02 5.91 37.44
CA ASP A 366 13.31 7.20 37.33
C ASP A 366 11.81 7.08 37.68
N ASN A 367 11.20 5.93 37.39
CA ASN A 367 9.80 5.64 37.75
C ASN A 367 9.57 5.58 39.27
N VAL A 368 10.58 5.17 40.06
CA VAL A 368 10.45 5.07 41.53
C VAL A 368 10.52 6.46 42.17
N GLU A 369 11.39 7.34 41.67
CA GLU A 369 11.50 8.70 42.20
C GLU A 369 10.26 9.56 41.89
N LEU A 370 9.64 9.35 40.71
CA LEU A 370 8.40 10.05 40.36
C LEU A 370 7.23 9.63 41.26
N ILE A 371 7.07 8.32 41.52
CA ILE A 371 6.03 7.80 42.42
C ILE A 371 6.22 8.31 43.85
N LEU A 372 7.46 8.34 44.36
CA LEU A 372 7.75 8.87 45.69
C LEU A 372 7.45 10.38 45.80
N LYS A 373 7.75 11.18 44.76
CA LYS A 373 7.37 12.60 44.70
C LYS A 373 5.85 12.82 44.65
N THR A 374 5.09 11.94 43.99
CA THR A 374 3.62 12.03 43.99
C THR A 374 3.03 11.69 45.36
N ILE A 375 3.58 10.69 46.07
CA ILE A 375 3.09 10.27 47.39
C ILE A 375 3.36 11.35 48.46
N SER A 376 4.52 12.01 48.44
CA SER A 376 4.85 13.06 49.42
C SER A 376 3.98 14.32 49.33
N ASN A 377 3.29 14.56 48.21
CA ASN A 377 2.46 15.76 48.00
C ASN A 377 0.95 15.52 48.19
N GLN A 378 0.50 14.30 48.53
CA GLN A 378 -0.95 13.98 48.65
C GLN A 378 -1.48 13.91 50.09
N HIS A 379 -0.66 14.15 51.11
CA HIS A 379 -1.13 14.35 52.48
C HIS A 379 -1.31 15.85 52.81
N SER A 380 -2.39 16.44 52.30
CA SER A 380 -3.14 17.52 52.98
C SER A 380 -4.35 18.00 52.17
N ILE A 381 -5.46 18.25 52.88
CA ILE A 381 -6.73 18.86 52.44
C ILE A 381 -7.76 17.87 51.86
N GLU A 382 -9.01 18.05 52.29
CA GLU A 382 -10.10 17.07 52.29
C GLU A 382 -11.14 17.34 51.18
N SER A 383 -11.90 16.28 50.88
CA SER A 383 -13.25 16.24 50.27
C SER A 383 -13.86 17.49 49.63
N GLU A 384 -14.22 17.37 48.34
CA GLU A 384 -15.58 17.68 47.87
C GLU A 384 -15.90 16.83 46.62
N ASP A 385 -17.17 16.53 46.40
CA ASP A 385 -17.68 15.44 45.55
C ASP A 385 -18.42 15.98 44.31
N ASN A 386 -17.99 15.63 43.09
CA ASN A 386 -18.79 15.84 41.87
C ASN A 386 -18.27 15.04 40.64
N ASP A 387 -18.91 13.93 40.32
CA ASP A 387 -18.62 13.09 39.13
C ASP A 387 -19.47 13.52 37.92
N GLN A 388 -18.89 14.18 36.91
CA GLN A 388 -19.46 14.18 35.54
C GLN A 388 -18.40 14.44 34.44
N PRO A 389 -18.32 13.62 33.37
CA PRO A 389 -17.41 13.86 32.25
C PRO A 389 -18.06 14.68 31.12
N ASP A 390 -17.46 15.83 30.79
CA ASP A 390 -17.89 16.67 29.67
C ASP A 390 -17.61 16.05 28.30
N TYR A 391 -18.61 16.14 27.41
CA TYR A 391 -18.59 15.60 26.05
C TYR A 391 -18.80 16.76 25.06
N ASP A 392 -17.70 17.33 24.55
CA ASP A 392 -17.78 18.48 23.66
C ASP A 392 -18.27 18.08 22.25
N SER A 393 -19.10 18.93 21.66
CA SER A 393 -19.96 18.61 20.51
C SER A 393 -19.56 19.38 19.25
N VAL A 394 -19.55 18.69 18.10
CA VAL A 394 -19.46 19.36 16.79
C VAL A 394 -20.57 18.90 15.85
N ALA A 395 -21.40 19.89 15.52
CA ALA A 395 -22.38 20.01 14.44
C ALA A 395 -22.63 18.81 13.51
N SER A 396 -23.89 18.39 13.47
CA SER A 396 -24.55 17.92 12.25
C SER A 396 -25.73 18.87 12.00
N ASP A 397 -25.86 19.36 10.78
CA ASP A 397 -26.94 20.29 10.40
C ASP A 397 -28.31 19.59 10.41
N GLU A 398 -29.34 20.27 10.93
CA GLU A 398 -30.76 19.91 10.71
C GLU A 398 -31.15 20.35 9.28
N ASP A 399 -32.05 19.68 8.57
CA ASP A 399 -33.51 19.82 8.72
C ASP A 399 -34.26 18.62 8.05
N PRO A 400 -35.61 18.48 8.11
CA PRO A 400 -36.21 17.28 8.70
C PRO A 400 -37.09 16.44 7.75
N ASP A 401 -37.45 15.21 8.17
CA ASP A 401 -38.88 14.84 8.28
C ASP A 401 -39.15 13.48 8.98
N LEU A 402 -40.12 13.53 9.91
CA LEU A 402 -41.14 12.53 10.29
C LEU A 402 -40.93 11.02 10.03
N GLU A 403 -40.55 10.26 11.09
CA GLU A 403 -41.30 9.07 11.58
C GLU A 403 -40.66 8.47 12.86
N ALA A 404 -41.20 8.76 14.05
CA ALA A 404 -40.55 8.46 15.33
C ALA A 404 -41.46 7.81 16.41
N THR A 405 -42.21 6.75 16.07
CA THR A 405 -43.02 5.99 17.04
C THR A 405 -42.77 4.48 17.06
N THR A 406 -42.32 3.86 15.95
CA THR A 406 -42.10 2.40 15.86
C THR A 406 -40.78 1.94 16.48
N SER A 407 -39.73 2.76 16.42
CA SER A 407 -38.35 2.38 16.81
C SER A 407 -38.12 2.19 18.31
N LYS A 408 -38.93 2.82 19.19
CA LYS A 408 -38.76 2.69 20.67
C LYS A 408 -39.12 1.29 21.18
N ALA A 409 -40.19 0.68 20.66
CA ALA A 409 -40.64 -0.65 21.07
C ALA A 409 -39.62 -1.75 20.73
N HIS A 410 -38.98 -1.67 19.56
CA HIS A 410 -37.94 -2.63 19.15
C HIS A 410 -36.67 -2.51 20.00
N ARG A 411 -36.23 -1.27 20.28
CA ARG A 411 -35.03 -1.02 21.11
C ARG A 411 -35.20 -1.53 22.54
N GLN A 412 -36.39 -1.38 23.12
CA GLN A 412 -36.68 -1.86 24.48
C GLN A 412 -36.68 -3.39 24.55
N LYS A 413 -37.26 -4.08 23.54
CA LYS A 413 -37.28 -5.55 23.47
C LYS A 413 -35.88 -6.17 23.28
N LEU A 414 -34.99 -5.48 22.55
CA LEU A 414 -33.60 -5.91 22.38
C LEU A 414 -32.80 -5.86 23.71
N LEU A 415 -33.03 -4.83 24.53
CA LEU A 415 -32.37 -4.67 25.82
C LEU A 415 -32.81 -5.74 26.84
N THR A 416 -34.10 -6.09 26.87
CA THR A 416 -34.61 -7.19 27.72
C THR A 416 -33.94 -8.53 27.36
N LEU A 417 -33.87 -8.87 26.07
CA LEU A 417 -33.26 -10.12 25.58
C LEU A 417 -31.74 -10.20 25.84
N GLN A 418 -31.04 -9.06 25.87
CA GLN A 418 -29.63 -8.99 26.26
C GLN A 418 -29.44 -9.20 27.77
N SER A 419 -30.34 -8.69 28.62
CA SER A 419 -30.29 -8.91 30.07
C SER A 419 -30.56 -10.38 30.46
N GLU A 420 -31.52 -11.02 29.80
CA GLU A 420 -31.83 -12.45 29.99
C GLU A 420 -30.66 -13.36 29.59
N ASN A 421 -30.01 -13.08 28.45
CA ASN A 421 -28.80 -13.80 28.02
C ASN A 421 -27.64 -13.66 29.03
N SER A 422 -27.48 -12.48 29.63
CA SER A 422 -26.45 -12.25 30.66
C SER A 422 -26.73 -13.06 31.93
N ASN A 423 -28.00 -13.19 32.33
CA ASN A 423 -28.40 -13.97 33.50
C ASN A 423 -28.28 -15.48 33.28
N LEU A 424 -28.67 -15.99 32.10
CA LEU A 424 -28.48 -17.40 31.74
C LEU A 424 -27.00 -17.81 31.73
N ARG A 425 -26.10 -16.95 31.23
CA ARG A 425 -24.66 -17.19 31.27
C ARG A 425 -24.10 -17.24 32.70
N LYS A 426 -24.63 -16.45 33.63
CA LYS A 426 -24.24 -16.48 35.05
C LYS A 426 -24.72 -17.75 35.76
N GLN A 427 -25.92 -18.25 35.44
CA GLN A 427 -26.44 -19.52 35.98
C GLN A 427 -25.67 -20.75 35.47
N ALA A 428 -25.20 -20.72 34.21
CA ALA A 428 -24.37 -21.79 33.66
C ALA A 428 -23.01 -21.94 34.37
N THR A 429 -22.41 -20.84 34.83
CA THR A 429 -21.12 -20.86 35.54
C THR A 429 -21.19 -21.30 37.00
N THR A 430 -22.35 -21.18 37.68
CA THR A 430 -22.52 -21.68 39.06
C THR A 430 -22.76 -23.19 39.14
N ASN A 431 -23.38 -23.80 38.13
CA ASN A 431 -23.68 -25.24 38.11
C ASN A 431 -22.48 -26.16 37.82
N ILE A 432 -21.26 -25.61 37.67
CA ILE A 432 -20.03 -26.40 37.42
C ILE A 432 -19.20 -26.61 38.71
N TYR A 433 -19.56 -25.97 39.83
CA TYR A 433 -18.79 -26.00 41.08
C TYR A 433 -19.50 -26.63 42.29
N GLN A 434 -20.55 -27.42 42.07
CA GLN A 434 -21.18 -28.24 43.13
C GLN A 434 -21.46 -29.67 42.63
N VAL A 435 -21.31 -30.64 43.54
CA VAL A 435 -21.31 -32.10 43.31
C VAL A 435 -20.00 -32.57 42.62
N GLN A 436 -19.12 -33.39 43.23
CA GLN A 436 -19.33 -34.45 44.22
C GLN A 436 -18.10 -34.64 45.14
N THR A 437 -18.30 -34.98 46.42
CA THR A 437 -17.25 -35.33 47.41
C THR A 437 -17.61 -36.58 48.21
N GLY A 438 -16.61 -37.39 48.56
CA GLY A 438 -16.68 -38.58 49.42
C GLY A 438 -15.86 -39.76 48.85
N SER A 439 -15.05 -40.52 49.60
CA SER A 439 -14.69 -40.44 51.02
C SER A 439 -13.27 -41.00 51.27
N GLU A 440 -12.59 -40.46 52.29
CA GLU A 440 -11.70 -41.13 53.27
C GLU A 440 -10.33 -41.81 52.94
N TYR A 441 -9.36 -41.41 53.80
CA TYR A 441 -8.14 -42.07 54.34
C TYR A 441 -6.70 -41.85 53.80
N THR A 442 -5.92 -41.25 54.71
CA THR A 442 -4.49 -41.44 55.08
C THR A 442 -3.35 -40.69 54.36
N ASP A 443 -2.48 -40.11 55.20
CA ASP A 443 -1.29 -39.31 54.92
C ASP A 443 -0.07 -40.07 54.36
N THR A 444 0.84 -39.37 53.67
CA THR A 444 2.21 -39.12 54.18
C THR A 444 3.02 -38.14 53.29
N SER A 445 4.10 -37.60 53.85
CA SER A 445 4.89 -36.48 53.32
C SER A 445 5.96 -36.85 52.28
N ASN A 446 6.34 -35.91 51.40
CA ASN A 446 7.69 -35.30 51.39
C ASN A 446 7.95 -34.26 50.29
N HIS A 447 8.82 -33.29 50.60
CA HIS A 447 9.35 -32.27 49.68
C HIS A 447 10.32 -32.86 48.63
N SER A 448 10.35 -32.27 47.43
CA SER A 448 11.61 -31.74 46.85
C SER A 448 11.35 -30.73 45.73
N SER A 449 12.30 -29.83 45.51
CA SER A 449 12.13 -28.60 44.73
C SER A 449 13.03 -28.55 43.50
N LEU A 450 12.46 -28.27 42.31
CA LEU A 450 13.21 -27.97 41.10
C LEU A 450 12.76 -26.64 40.47
N LYS A 451 13.71 -25.71 40.32
CA LYS A 451 13.49 -24.36 39.82
C LYS A 451 13.16 -24.37 38.32
N ARG A 452 12.01 -23.81 37.95
CA ARG A 452 11.60 -23.59 36.56
C ARG A 452 12.34 -22.36 35.98
N ARG A 453 13.16 -22.54 34.94
CA ARG A 453 13.80 -21.41 34.20
C ARG A 453 12.79 -20.71 33.26
N PRO A 454 12.87 -19.39 33.06
CA PRO A 454 12.02 -18.68 32.08
C PRO A 454 12.35 -19.00 30.62
N SER A 455 11.38 -18.77 29.73
CA SER A 455 11.42 -19.13 28.30
C SER A 455 12.31 -18.19 27.45
N ALA A 456 13.02 -18.76 26.47
CA ALA A 456 14.02 -18.08 25.64
C ALA A 456 13.44 -17.35 24.39
N ARG A 457 12.36 -16.59 24.54
CA ARG A 457 11.77 -15.81 23.42
C ARG A 457 12.42 -14.42 23.19
N GLY A 458 13.40 -14.05 24.01
CA GLY A 458 13.95 -12.68 24.08
C GLY A 458 15.19 -12.37 23.23
N SER A 459 15.57 -13.20 22.26
CA SER A 459 16.83 -13.02 21.49
C SER A 459 16.79 -13.49 20.03
N ARG A 460 15.61 -13.75 19.47
CA ARG A 460 15.49 -14.10 18.04
C ARG A 460 15.41 -12.83 17.18
N PRO A 461 16.08 -12.78 16.01
CA PRO A 461 15.79 -11.80 14.97
C PRO A 461 14.33 -11.88 14.53
N MET A 462 13.78 -10.77 14.04
CA MET A 462 12.37 -10.72 13.63
C MET A 462 12.15 -11.30 12.24
N SER A 463 11.36 -12.37 12.19
CA SER A 463 10.85 -12.91 10.93
C SER A 463 9.81 -11.96 10.32
N MET A 464 9.94 -11.69 9.02
CA MET A 464 9.00 -10.91 8.20
C MET A 464 7.57 -11.48 8.14
N TYR A 465 7.33 -12.65 8.73
CA TYR A 465 6.18 -13.48 8.38
C TYR A 465 5.56 -14.26 9.55
N GLU A 466 5.81 -13.88 10.81
CA GLU A 466 5.08 -14.44 11.96
C GLU A 466 3.65 -13.86 12.02
N THR A 467 2.76 -14.36 11.16
CA THR A 467 1.32 -14.07 11.26
C THR A 467 0.72 -14.86 12.42
N GLY A 468 0.06 -14.13 13.33
CA GLY A 468 -0.44 -14.67 14.59
C GLY A 468 -1.66 -15.59 14.47
N SER A 469 -1.47 -16.82 13.99
CA SER A 469 -2.47 -17.91 14.10
C SER A 469 -1.88 -19.24 14.63
N GLY A 470 -0.60 -19.23 15.04
CA GLY A 470 0.04 -20.38 15.69
C GLY A 470 -0.57 -20.70 17.06
N GLN A 471 -1.29 -21.83 17.15
CA GLN A 471 -1.77 -22.37 18.43
C GLN A 471 -0.60 -22.59 19.42
N LYS A 472 -0.89 -22.43 20.72
CA LYS A 472 0.09 -22.50 21.81
C LYS A 472 0.94 -23.79 21.76
N PRO A 473 2.26 -23.74 22.06
CA PRO A 473 3.07 -24.94 22.19
C PRO A 473 2.51 -25.87 23.27
N TYR A 474 2.17 -27.10 22.88
CA TYR A 474 1.74 -28.15 23.79
C TYR A 474 2.97 -28.79 24.44
N LEU A 475 2.97 -28.90 25.78
CA LEU A 475 4.01 -29.62 26.51
C LEU A 475 3.62 -31.10 26.61
N PRO A 476 4.55 -32.05 26.43
CA PRO A 476 4.23 -33.47 26.42
C PRO A 476 3.95 -33.97 27.84
N MET A 477 2.84 -34.67 28.00
CA MET A 477 2.64 -35.63 29.08
C MET A 477 2.59 -37.00 28.42
N GLY A 478 3.54 -37.86 28.75
CA GLY A 478 3.56 -39.22 28.23
C GLY A 478 2.83 -40.16 29.17
N GLU A 479 2.10 -41.11 28.62
CA GLU A 479 1.93 -42.41 29.24
C GLU A 479 1.74 -43.47 28.14
N VAL A 480 2.31 -44.65 28.39
CA VAL A 480 2.29 -45.79 27.47
C VAL A 480 1.15 -46.71 27.87
N ASN A 481 0.37 -47.20 26.91
CA ASN A 481 -0.26 -48.51 27.01
C ASN A 481 -0.61 -49.06 25.61
N HIS A 482 -0.21 -50.31 25.36
CA HIS A 482 -0.73 -51.13 24.26
C HIS A 482 -2.05 -51.80 24.72
N PRO A 483 -2.90 -52.28 23.79
CA PRO A 483 -2.72 -53.66 23.30
C PRO A 483 -2.88 -53.86 21.77
N GLU A 484 -2.35 -55.01 21.33
CA GLU A 484 -2.89 -56.02 20.38
C GLU A 484 -4.14 -55.71 19.51
N GLU A 485 -4.37 -56.36 18.36
CA GLU A 485 -3.59 -57.19 17.44
C GLU A 485 -4.35 -57.14 16.09
N SER A 486 -3.67 -57.08 14.94
CA SER A 486 -4.24 -57.54 13.66
C SER A 486 -3.16 -57.71 12.60
N ARG A 487 -2.79 -58.97 12.33
CA ARG A 487 -1.85 -59.35 11.28
C ARG A 487 -2.55 -59.38 9.91
N THR A 488 -1.90 -58.84 8.88
CA THR A 488 -1.99 -59.39 7.51
C THR A 488 -0.69 -59.11 6.75
N ARG A 489 -0.33 -60.00 5.81
CA ARG A 489 1.07 -60.28 5.44
C ARG A 489 1.33 -60.11 3.94
N LEU A 490 2.05 -59.04 3.59
CA LEU A 490 3.14 -58.93 2.59
C LEU A 490 2.98 -59.40 1.10
N GLN A 491 3.52 -58.54 0.21
CA GLN A 491 4.21 -58.81 -1.09
C GLN A 491 3.36 -58.98 -2.38
N PRO A 492 3.93 -58.77 -3.60
CA PRO A 492 4.83 -57.68 -4.03
C PRO A 492 4.55 -57.12 -5.46
N PHE A 493 5.45 -56.23 -5.95
CA PHE A 493 5.54 -55.71 -7.31
C PHE A 493 5.57 -56.77 -8.45
N PRO A 494 5.21 -56.34 -9.67
CA PRO A 494 5.92 -56.76 -10.89
C PRO A 494 6.57 -55.58 -11.64
N ALA A 495 7.67 -55.88 -12.35
CA ALA A 495 8.37 -54.94 -13.24
C ALA A 495 8.76 -55.62 -14.56
N HIS A 496 8.42 -55.03 -15.70
CA HIS A 496 8.93 -55.35 -17.04
C HIS A 496 8.99 -54.02 -17.83
N ILE A 497 10.16 -53.49 -18.19
CA ILE A 497 11.03 -53.86 -19.33
C ILE A 497 10.41 -53.49 -20.70
N GLY A 498 11.01 -52.49 -21.34
CA GLY A 498 10.85 -52.12 -22.75
C GLY A 498 12.06 -51.27 -23.19
N ARG A 499 12.81 -51.72 -24.20
CA ARG A 499 14.10 -51.15 -24.64
C ARG A 499 13.95 -50.12 -25.79
N SER A 500 15.09 -49.50 -26.14
CA SER A 500 15.39 -48.70 -27.36
C SER A 500 15.11 -47.19 -27.27
N ALA A 501 15.97 -46.30 -27.80
CA ALA A 501 17.31 -46.48 -28.37
C ALA A 501 18.19 -45.22 -28.23
N LEU A 502 19.50 -45.39 -28.38
CA LEU A 502 20.50 -44.32 -28.44
C LEU A 502 20.46 -43.59 -29.80
N VAL A 503 20.63 -42.26 -29.80
CA VAL A 503 21.31 -41.53 -30.89
C VAL A 503 22.19 -40.45 -30.25
N THR A 504 23.45 -40.40 -30.68
CA THR A 504 24.49 -39.44 -30.26
C THR A 504 24.68 -38.32 -31.29
N SER A 505 25.49 -37.31 -30.94
CA SER A 505 26.13 -36.33 -31.85
C SER A 505 25.19 -35.32 -32.56
N SER A 506 25.59 -34.09 -32.90
CA SER A 506 26.78 -33.29 -32.52
C SER A 506 26.59 -31.81 -32.91
N SER A 507 27.42 -30.95 -32.31
CA SER A 507 27.65 -29.51 -32.56
C SER A 507 27.58 -28.97 -34.00
N SER A 508 27.02 -27.75 -34.16
CA SER A 508 27.55 -26.70 -35.07
C SER A 508 26.90 -25.30 -34.89
N LEU A 509 27.70 -24.32 -34.46
CA LEU A 509 27.62 -22.89 -34.86
C LEU A 509 28.56 -22.69 -36.09
N PRO A 510 28.68 -21.51 -36.76
CA PRO A 510 28.11 -20.16 -36.53
C PRO A 510 27.34 -19.59 -37.77
N SER A 511 26.77 -18.37 -37.79
CA SER A 511 27.48 -17.11 -38.14
C SER A 511 26.54 -15.88 -38.12
N PHE A 512 27.10 -14.68 -37.91
CA PHE A 512 26.45 -13.37 -38.13
C PHE A 512 26.40 -13.02 -39.64
N PRO A 513 25.62 -12.00 -40.06
CA PRO A 513 26.24 -10.69 -40.29
C PRO A 513 25.43 -9.49 -39.78
N SER A 514 25.95 -8.28 -40.02
CA SER A 514 25.59 -7.01 -39.38
C SER A 514 24.93 -5.98 -40.33
N THR A 515 24.57 -4.82 -39.77
CA THR A 515 24.46 -3.48 -40.39
C THR A 515 23.33 -3.14 -41.39
N LEU A 516 22.46 -2.24 -40.92
CA LEU A 516 22.08 -0.93 -41.51
C LEU A 516 21.89 -0.80 -43.05
N SER A 517 20.66 -0.48 -43.45
CA SER A 517 20.42 0.67 -44.37
C SER A 517 18.98 1.20 -44.26
N TRP A 518 18.83 2.52 -44.26
CA TRP A 518 17.53 3.18 -44.41
C TRP A 518 17.05 3.09 -45.87
N SER A 519 15.74 3.05 -46.10
CA SER A 519 15.13 3.55 -47.33
C SER A 519 13.71 4.03 -47.09
N ARG A 520 13.47 5.25 -47.54
CA ARG A 520 12.23 6.02 -47.49
C ARG A 520 11.63 5.91 -48.89
N ASP A 521 10.33 5.65 -49.00
CA ASP A 521 9.58 6.30 -50.06
C ASP A 521 8.08 6.41 -49.74
N GLU A 522 7.54 7.57 -50.09
CA GLU A 522 6.13 7.92 -49.97
C GLU A 522 5.67 8.39 -51.35
N SER A 523 4.57 7.85 -51.84
CA SER A 523 3.93 8.36 -53.05
C SER A 523 2.42 8.18 -52.97
N SER A 524 1.72 9.25 -53.34
CA SER A 524 0.32 9.48 -53.01
C SER A 524 -0.41 10.04 -54.22
N ARG A 525 -1.71 9.72 -54.34
CA ARG A 525 -2.85 10.62 -54.70
C ARG A 525 -3.85 10.09 -55.75
N ARG A 526 -5.07 10.65 -55.62
CA ARG A 526 -6.25 10.73 -56.52
C ARG A 526 -7.19 9.50 -56.47
N ALA A 527 -8.46 9.54 -56.03
CA ALA A 527 -9.48 10.55 -55.62
C ALA A 527 -10.57 10.91 -56.66
N SER A 528 -11.85 10.86 -56.21
CA SER A 528 -12.95 11.75 -56.65
C SER A 528 -14.10 11.77 -55.62
N ARG A 529 -14.89 12.86 -55.59
CA ARG A 529 -16.08 13.11 -54.73
C ARG A 529 -17.36 13.07 -55.58
N LEU A 530 -18.54 12.86 -54.96
CA LEU A 530 -19.69 13.82 -54.98
C LEU A 530 -20.78 13.49 -53.93
N GLU A 531 -21.81 14.34 -53.80
CA GLU A 531 -22.72 14.49 -52.63
C GLU A 531 -24.21 14.12 -52.85
N LYS A 532 -24.97 14.00 -51.71
CA LYS A 532 -26.41 14.33 -51.48
C LYS A 532 -27.51 13.44 -52.12
N GLN A 533 -28.66 13.10 -51.49
CA GLN A 533 -29.68 13.90 -50.78
C GLN A 533 -30.53 13.11 -49.72
N ASN A 534 -31.52 13.79 -49.10
CA ASN A 534 -32.38 13.39 -47.95
C ASN A 534 -33.59 12.47 -48.27
N SER A 535 -34.19 11.86 -47.23
CA SER A 535 -35.64 11.99 -46.90
C SER A 535 -36.05 11.41 -45.53
N THR A 536 -37.11 12.00 -44.93
CA THR A 536 -37.93 11.49 -43.78
C THR A 536 -39.37 11.20 -44.27
N PRO A 537 -40.25 10.56 -43.47
CA PRO A 537 -41.42 11.29 -42.93
C PRO A 537 -41.96 10.84 -41.53
N GLU A 538 -43.08 11.47 -41.12
CA GLU A 538 -43.85 11.48 -39.84
C GLU A 538 -44.48 10.10 -39.44
N SER A 539 -45.29 9.87 -38.38
CA SER A 539 -46.26 10.66 -37.57
C SER A 539 -46.66 9.89 -36.27
N ASP A 540 -47.47 10.32 -35.28
CA ASP A 540 -47.92 11.61 -34.67
C ASP A 540 -48.69 11.30 -33.36
N TYR A 541 -48.95 12.29 -32.46
CA TYR A 541 -50.28 12.58 -31.83
C TYR A 541 -50.22 13.76 -30.83
N ASP A 542 -51.26 14.61 -30.86
CA ASP A 542 -51.43 15.88 -30.13
C ASP A 542 -52.65 15.84 -29.16
N ASN A 543 -52.81 16.84 -28.27
CA ASN A 543 -54.06 17.56 -27.93
C ASN A 543 -53.94 18.44 -26.64
N THR A 544 -54.17 19.74 -26.78
CA THR A 544 -54.64 20.68 -25.73
C THR A 544 -56.18 20.73 -25.64
N PRO A 545 -56.82 21.38 -24.65
CA PRO A 545 -57.46 22.70 -24.94
C PRO A 545 -57.68 23.71 -23.77
N ASN A 546 -57.71 25.02 -24.12
CA ASN A 546 -58.62 26.14 -23.71
C ASN A 546 -59.03 26.40 -22.22
N ASP A 547 -59.38 27.61 -21.72
CA ASP A 547 -59.43 29.02 -22.24
C ASP A 547 -59.60 30.08 -21.10
N THR A 548 -59.71 31.36 -21.48
CA THR A 548 -60.40 32.53 -20.82
C THR A 548 -59.66 33.49 -19.86
N ASP A 549 -59.59 34.75 -20.30
CA ASP A 549 -59.33 36.06 -19.62
C ASP A 549 -60.68 36.75 -19.20
N PRO A 550 -60.82 38.01 -18.65
CA PRO A 550 -59.88 39.17 -18.66
C PRO A 550 -59.84 40.15 -17.43
N ASP A 551 -59.01 41.20 -17.57
CA ASP A 551 -58.98 42.56 -16.94
C ASP A 551 -58.71 42.71 -15.40
N ASP A 552 -58.05 43.76 -14.83
CA ASP A 552 -57.64 45.09 -15.34
C ASP A 552 -56.36 45.70 -14.64
N MET A 553 -55.74 46.70 -15.31
CA MET A 553 -54.92 47.85 -14.82
C MET A 553 -53.64 47.73 -13.92
N GLY A 554 -52.48 47.87 -14.57
CA GLY A 554 -51.47 48.93 -14.28
C GLY A 554 -50.32 48.68 -13.28
N SER A 555 -49.08 49.21 -13.46
CA SER A 555 -48.48 49.92 -14.60
C SER A 555 -46.93 49.96 -14.53
N SER A 556 -46.27 49.86 -15.70
CA SER A 556 -44.96 50.45 -16.10
C SER A 556 -43.65 50.10 -15.34
N ARG A 557 -42.73 49.34 -15.96
CA ARG A 557 -41.54 49.74 -16.80
C ARG A 557 -40.29 50.16 -15.98
N LYS A 558 -39.16 49.42 -16.01
CA LYS A 558 -38.14 49.15 -17.07
C LYS A 558 -37.09 50.27 -17.31
N GLY A 559 -35.82 49.89 -17.13
CA GLY A 559 -34.63 50.38 -17.87
C GLY A 559 -33.63 51.23 -17.08
N ARG A 560 -32.34 51.34 -17.42
CA ARG A 560 -31.40 50.55 -18.26
C ARG A 560 -30.01 51.26 -18.16
N GLN A 561 -28.95 50.51 -17.89
CA GLN A 561 -27.54 50.70 -18.34
C GLN A 561 -26.82 52.10 -18.36
N ARG A 562 -25.69 52.15 -17.60
CA ARG A 562 -24.32 52.58 -18.00
C ARG A 562 -24.06 53.98 -18.62
N SER A 563 -23.15 54.76 -18.01
CA SER A 563 -21.79 55.09 -18.56
C SER A 563 -21.21 56.48 -18.18
N ILE A 564 -20.02 56.49 -17.54
CA ILE A 564 -18.81 57.36 -17.74
C ILE A 564 -18.98 58.88 -18.06
N LEU A 565 -18.39 59.77 -17.23
CA LEU A 565 -17.23 60.65 -17.60
C LEU A 565 -16.64 61.42 -16.37
N TRP A 566 -15.42 61.97 -16.53
CA TRP A 566 -14.60 62.71 -15.55
C TRP A 566 -14.70 64.24 -15.63
N GLN A 567 -14.48 64.93 -14.50
CA GLN A 567 -13.73 66.20 -14.21
C GLN A 567 -14.16 66.70 -12.80
N GLY A 568 -13.33 67.25 -11.90
CA GLY A 568 -12.34 68.34 -12.05
C GLY A 568 -13.09 69.68 -11.92
N ASP A 569 -12.83 70.60 -10.98
CA ASP A 569 -11.63 70.90 -10.18
C ASP A 569 -11.98 71.81 -8.96
N SER A 570 -11.06 71.97 -7.99
CA SER A 570 -10.91 73.09 -7.02
C SER A 570 -12.07 73.41 -6.04
N SER A 571 -11.88 73.50 -4.71
CA SER A 571 -10.85 74.28 -3.99
C SER A 571 -10.82 73.94 -2.47
N ALA A 572 -9.72 74.31 -1.80
CA ALA A 572 -9.47 74.22 -0.34
C ALA A 572 -9.22 75.66 0.22
N PRO A 573 -8.87 75.91 1.52
CA PRO A 573 -8.62 75.00 2.67
C PRO A 573 -9.24 75.45 4.04
N ASP A 574 -9.12 74.64 5.10
CA ASP A 574 -8.57 75.10 6.40
C ASP A 574 -8.11 73.97 7.37
N MET A 575 -7.30 74.37 8.37
CA MET A 575 -6.33 73.70 9.26
C MET A 575 -6.73 72.56 10.25
N ALA A 576 -5.70 71.72 10.53
CA ALA A 576 -5.34 71.02 11.81
C ALA A 576 -6.31 70.01 12.49
N GLU A 577 -5.90 68.90 13.13
CA GLU A 577 -4.57 68.38 13.53
C GLU A 577 -4.52 66.80 13.47
N PRO A 578 -3.55 66.04 14.05
CA PRO A 578 -2.88 64.95 13.32
C PRO A 578 -3.62 63.60 13.27
N HIS A 579 -3.54 62.95 12.10
CA HIS A 579 -3.95 61.55 11.95
C HIS A 579 -2.92 60.59 12.57
N THR A 580 -3.41 59.69 13.42
CA THR A 580 -2.72 58.45 13.79
C THR A 580 -2.35 57.64 12.54
N VAL A 581 -1.07 57.25 12.45
CA VAL A 581 -0.57 56.40 11.36
C VAL A 581 -1.28 55.03 11.42
N PRO A 582 -2.00 54.60 10.37
CA PRO A 582 -2.56 53.25 10.34
C PRO A 582 -1.42 52.24 10.22
N SER A 583 -1.34 51.30 11.16
CA SER A 583 -0.46 50.14 11.06
C SER A 583 -0.71 49.37 9.76
N PRO A 584 0.31 48.74 9.14
CA PRO A 584 0.13 47.98 7.91
C PRO A 584 -0.61 46.67 8.22
N VAL A 585 -1.94 46.71 8.10
CA VAL A 585 -2.82 45.55 8.23
C VAL A 585 -2.50 44.54 7.13
N LEU A 586 -2.27 43.28 7.52
CA LEU A 586 -2.13 42.17 6.57
C LEU A 586 -3.49 41.89 5.91
N PRO A 587 -3.54 41.46 4.64
CA PRO A 587 -4.82 41.15 3.99
C PRO A 587 -5.55 40.03 4.73
N SER A 588 -6.88 40.05 4.66
CA SER A 588 -7.69 38.99 5.25
C SER A 588 -7.34 37.64 4.60
N THR A 589 -7.31 36.58 5.41
CA THR A 589 -7.03 35.22 4.93
C THR A 589 -8.04 34.82 3.84
N GLU A 590 -9.28 35.27 3.96
CA GLU A 590 -10.36 34.98 3.02
C GLU A 590 -10.15 35.64 1.65
N ASP A 591 -9.71 36.90 1.59
CA ASP A 591 -9.41 37.58 0.33
C ASP A 591 -8.27 36.89 -0.44
N VAL A 592 -7.24 36.43 0.29
CA VAL A 592 -6.10 35.70 -0.28
C VAL A 592 -6.53 34.32 -0.81
N ILE A 593 -7.46 33.64 -0.13
CA ILE A 593 -8.07 32.39 -0.62
C ILE A 593 -8.89 32.66 -1.88
N ARG A 594 -9.84 33.61 -1.84
CA ARG A 594 -10.70 33.96 -3.00
C ARG A 594 -9.89 34.34 -4.25
N LYS A 595 -8.79 35.10 -4.10
CA LYS A 595 -7.88 35.40 -5.23
C LYS A 595 -7.07 34.19 -5.69
N THR A 596 -6.67 33.30 -4.78
CA THR A 596 -5.99 32.04 -5.13
C THR A 596 -6.89 31.09 -5.92
N GLU A 597 -8.17 31.00 -5.56
CA GLU A 597 -9.18 30.24 -6.30
C GLU A 597 -9.39 30.81 -7.71
N GLN A 598 -9.48 32.14 -7.84
CA GLN A 598 -9.59 32.81 -9.14
C GLN A 598 -8.36 32.58 -10.04
N ILE A 599 -7.15 32.59 -9.48
CA ILE A 599 -5.92 32.22 -10.20
C ILE A 599 -5.98 30.74 -10.63
N THR A 600 -6.39 29.85 -9.73
CA THR A 600 -6.48 28.41 -9.98
C THR A 600 -7.48 28.07 -11.10
N LYS A 601 -8.64 28.74 -11.11
CA LYS A 601 -9.65 28.61 -12.18
C LYS A 601 -9.09 29.05 -13.54
N ASN A 602 -8.42 30.20 -13.60
CA ASN A 602 -7.80 30.68 -14.84
C ASN A 602 -6.68 29.75 -15.34
N ILE A 603 -5.94 29.12 -14.42
CA ILE A 603 -4.94 28.07 -14.74
C ILE A 603 -5.61 26.81 -15.29
N GLN A 604 -6.73 26.35 -14.72
CA GLN A 604 -7.46 25.18 -15.23
C GLN A 604 -7.95 25.39 -16.67
N GLU A 605 -8.40 26.60 -17.02
CA GLU A 605 -8.78 26.95 -18.39
C GLU A 605 -7.57 26.94 -19.36
N LEU A 606 -6.41 27.45 -18.93
CA LEU A 606 -5.16 27.37 -19.70
C LEU A 606 -4.71 25.92 -19.93
N LEU A 607 -4.77 25.07 -18.89
CA LEU A 607 -4.41 23.65 -18.99
C LEU A 607 -5.36 22.88 -19.90
N ARG A 608 -6.66 23.20 -19.88
CA ARG A 608 -7.64 22.65 -20.84
C ARG A 608 -7.33 23.08 -22.27
N ALA A 609 -7.03 24.36 -22.51
CA ALA A 609 -6.61 24.85 -23.81
C ALA A 609 -5.32 24.17 -24.30
N ALA A 610 -4.40 23.83 -23.38
CA ALA A 610 -3.19 23.07 -23.70
C ALA A 610 -3.48 21.61 -24.08
N GLN A 611 -4.37 20.93 -23.35
CA GLN A 611 -4.82 19.56 -23.68
C GLN A 611 -5.54 19.49 -25.04
N GLU A 612 -6.31 20.53 -25.38
CA GLU A 612 -7.06 20.63 -26.64
C GLU A 612 -6.21 21.18 -27.81
N ASN A 613 -4.91 21.45 -27.61
CA ASN A 613 -4.00 22.10 -28.59
C ASN A 613 -4.51 23.45 -29.15
N LYS A 614 -5.28 24.20 -28.35
CA LYS A 614 -5.87 25.50 -28.72
C LYS A 614 -4.93 26.65 -28.39
N HIS A 615 -3.85 26.77 -29.16
CA HIS A 615 -2.80 27.76 -28.93
C HIS A 615 -3.29 29.22 -28.98
N ASP A 616 -4.31 29.53 -29.79
CA ASP A 616 -4.94 30.87 -29.86
C ASP A 616 -5.54 31.32 -28.50
N SER A 617 -5.90 30.37 -27.63
CA SER A 617 -6.44 30.66 -26.30
C SER A 617 -5.37 30.94 -25.24
N TYR A 618 -4.09 30.71 -25.53
CA TYR A 618 -3.00 30.85 -24.54
C TYR A 618 -2.80 32.30 -24.11
N ILE A 619 -2.88 33.26 -25.05
CA ILE A 619 -2.71 34.69 -24.74
C ILE A 619 -3.84 35.20 -23.85
N PRO A 620 -5.15 35.08 -24.21
CA PRO A 620 -6.25 35.49 -23.35
C PRO A 620 -6.28 34.80 -21.98
N CYS A 621 -5.80 33.55 -21.87
CA CYS A 621 -5.66 32.88 -20.58
C CYS A 621 -4.50 33.47 -19.76
N SER A 622 -3.34 33.72 -20.38
CA SER A 622 -2.18 34.33 -19.69
C SER A 622 -2.46 35.74 -19.17
N GLU A 623 -3.24 36.54 -19.91
CA GLU A 623 -3.67 37.88 -19.48
C GLU A 623 -4.59 37.82 -18.26
N ARG A 624 -5.59 36.92 -18.26
CA ARG A 624 -6.49 36.73 -17.11
C ARG A 624 -5.76 36.20 -15.87
N ILE A 625 -4.75 35.33 -16.06
CA ILE A 625 -3.86 34.90 -14.96
C ILE A 625 -3.05 36.09 -14.45
N HIS A 626 -2.47 36.90 -15.33
CA HIS A 626 -1.66 38.06 -14.96
C HIS A 626 -2.46 39.14 -14.20
N VAL A 627 -3.69 39.44 -14.62
CA VAL A 627 -4.60 40.34 -13.90
C VAL A 627 -4.90 39.79 -12.50
N ALA A 628 -5.30 38.52 -12.39
CA ALA A 628 -5.61 37.91 -11.10
C ALA A 628 -4.38 37.85 -10.15
N VAL A 629 -3.18 37.63 -10.68
CA VAL A 629 -1.91 37.71 -9.93
C VAL A 629 -1.60 39.14 -9.48
N THR A 630 -1.87 40.14 -10.33
CA THR A 630 -1.66 41.56 -9.99
C THR A 630 -2.63 42.01 -8.89
N GLU A 631 -3.89 41.60 -8.97
CA GLU A 631 -4.88 41.82 -7.91
C GLU A 631 -4.49 41.11 -6.61
N MET A 632 -4.02 39.87 -6.66
CA MET A 632 -3.51 39.14 -5.48
C MET A 632 -2.30 39.85 -4.86
N ALA A 633 -1.38 40.37 -5.67
CA ALA A 633 -0.22 41.11 -5.19
C ALA A 633 -0.61 42.47 -4.58
N ALA A 634 -1.65 43.13 -5.09
CA ALA A 634 -2.16 44.40 -4.57
C ALA A 634 -2.81 44.29 -3.18
N LEU A 635 -3.19 43.08 -2.73
CA LEU A 635 -3.64 42.82 -1.36
C LEU A 635 -2.53 43.01 -0.32
N PHE A 636 -1.25 42.95 -0.72
CA PHE A 636 -0.12 43.02 0.20
C PHE A 636 0.53 44.42 0.22
N PRO A 637 1.03 44.89 1.37
CA PRO A 637 1.74 46.15 1.45
C PRO A 637 3.02 46.12 0.60
N LYS A 638 3.39 47.25 -0.02
CA LYS A 638 4.56 47.38 -0.93
C LYS A 638 5.90 46.90 -0.33
N LYS A 639 6.00 46.79 0.99
CA LYS A 639 7.11 46.15 1.71
C LYS A 639 6.56 45.21 2.80
N PRO A 640 6.31 43.92 2.49
CA PRO A 640 5.93 42.95 3.50
C PRO A 640 7.06 42.75 4.51
N LYS A 641 6.73 42.71 5.81
CA LYS A 641 7.69 42.43 6.89
C LYS A 641 8.26 41.00 6.77
N SER A 642 7.40 40.04 6.43
CA SER A 642 7.76 38.64 6.23
C SER A 642 8.58 38.41 4.95
N ASP A 643 9.79 37.88 5.11
CA ASP A 643 10.68 37.51 4.01
C ASP A 643 10.10 36.37 3.16
N MET A 644 9.30 35.48 3.77
CA MET A 644 8.60 34.41 3.08
C MET A 644 7.50 34.98 2.16
N VAL A 645 6.65 35.89 2.66
CA VAL A 645 5.65 36.59 1.82
C VAL A 645 6.32 37.31 0.66
N ARG A 646 7.43 38.02 0.92
CA ARG A 646 8.18 38.76 -0.11
C ARG A 646 8.77 37.84 -1.19
N THR A 647 9.24 36.66 -0.81
CA THR A 647 9.79 35.66 -1.74
C THR A 647 8.69 35.03 -2.58
N SER A 648 7.57 34.63 -1.97
CA SER A 648 6.42 34.05 -2.67
C SER A 648 5.74 35.04 -3.62
N LEU A 649 5.60 36.32 -3.26
CA LEU A 649 5.10 37.37 -4.17
C LEU A 649 6.02 37.58 -5.38
N ARG A 650 7.34 37.65 -5.16
CA ARG A 650 8.31 37.76 -6.27
C ARG A 650 8.22 36.56 -7.22
N LEU A 651 8.08 35.34 -6.68
CA LEU A 651 7.93 34.13 -7.48
C LEU A 651 6.61 34.14 -8.27
N LEU A 652 5.50 34.54 -7.65
CA LEU A 652 4.19 34.64 -8.27
C LEU A 652 4.20 35.64 -9.46
N THR A 653 4.67 36.87 -9.22
CA THR A 653 4.71 37.93 -10.25
C THR A 653 5.69 37.60 -11.37
N SER A 654 6.90 37.10 -11.07
CA SER A 654 7.87 36.72 -12.10
C SER A 654 7.40 35.54 -12.96
N SER A 655 6.75 34.54 -12.35
CA SER A 655 6.18 33.41 -13.09
C SER A 655 5.00 33.83 -13.98
N ALA A 656 4.20 34.81 -13.57
CA ALA A 656 3.14 35.38 -14.40
C ALA A 656 3.67 36.17 -15.61
N TYR A 657 4.74 36.95 -15.45
CA TYR A 657 5.42 37.60 -16.59
C TYR A 657 6.09 36.57 -17.52
N ARG A 658 6.74 35.54 -16.96
CA ARG A 658 7.32 34.45 -17.76
C ARG A 658 6.25 33.73 -18.56
N LEU A 659 5.11 33.40 -17.95
CA LEU A 659 3.96 32.79 -18.63
C LEU A 659 3.49 33.63 -19.83
N GLN A 660 3.31 34.95 -19.67
CA GLN A 660 2.95 35.82 -20.78
C GLN A 660 4.00 35.86 -21.89
N SER A 661 5.29 35.77 -21.56
CA SER A 661 6.37 35.70 -22.54
C SER A 661 6.36 34.38 -23.31
N GLU A 662 6.06 33.26 -22.65
CA GLU A 662 5.96 31.95 -23.31
C GLU A 662 4.70 31.85 -24.18
N CYS A 663 3.54 32.30 -23.69
CA CYS A 663 2.30 32.37 -24.47
C CYS A 663 2.38 33.30 -25.70
N LYS A 664 3.35 34.22 -25.77
CA LYS A 664 3.59 35.03 -26.98
C LYS A 664 4.41 34.28 -28.05
N LYS A 665 5.18 33.26 -27.68
CA LYS A 665 5.96 32.44 -28.64
C LYS A 665 5.10 31.45 -29.42
N THR A 666 3.82 31.27 -29.06
CA THR A 666 2.87 30.46 -29.83
C THR A 666 2.20 31.21 -30.98
N LEU A 667 2.47 32.50 -31.16
CA LEU A 667 2.04 33.24 -32.35
C LEU A 667 2.95 32.91 -33.54
N PRO A 668 2.42 32.79 -34.77
CA PRO A 668 3.22 32.75 -35.97
C PRO A 668 3.85 34.13 -36.21
N GLY A 669 5.12 34.29 -35.80
CA GLY A 669 5.93 35.46 -36.11
C GLY A 669 6.78 35.24 -37.35
N ASP A 670 6.70 36.14 -38.33
CA ASP A 670 7.67 36.21 -39.41
C ASP A 670 9.10 36.38 -38.85
N SER A 671 10.09 35.75 -39.47
CA SER A 671 11.54 35.83 -39.18
C SER A 671 12.07 35.12 -37.91
N GLY A 672 11.64 33.89 -37.63
CA GLY A 672 12.30 32.99 -36.66
C GLY A 672 12.51 31.56 -37.17
N PRO A 673 13.48 30.79 -36.62
CA PRO A 673 13.53 29.34 -36.82
C PRO A 673 12.25 28.67 -36.24
N PRO A 674 11.87 27.46 -36.70
CA PRO A 674 10.63 26.84 -36.28
C PRO A 674 10.60 26.60 -34.77
N THR A 675 9.76 27.35 -34.05
CA THR A 675 9.53 27.17 -32.62
C THR A 675 8.92 25.79 -32.38
N ASP A 676 9.54 24.98 -31.52
CA ASP A 676 8.96 23.73 -31.06
C ASP A 676 7.73 24.03 -30.18
N ILE A 677 6.55 23.89 -30.77
CA ILE A 677 5.26 24.16 -30.11
C ILE A 677 5.06 23.24 -28.91
N GLN A 678 5.57 21.99 -28.93
CA GLN A 678 5.46 21.08 -27.79
C GLN A 678 6.32 21.57 -26.62
N LEU A 679 7.54 22.04 -26.89
CA LEU A 679 8.41 22.64 -25.89
C LEU A 679 7.79 23.92 -25.29
N VAL A 680 7.19 24.78 -26.10
CA VAL A 680 6.50 25.99 -25.60
C VAL A 680 5.29 25.61 -24.75
N THR A 681 4.46 24.65 -25.17
CA THR A 681 3.35 24.14 -24.36
C THR A 681 3.85 23.56 -23.02
N GLN A 682 4.96 22.84 -23.00
CA GLN A 682 5.58 22.35 -21.76
C GLN A 682 6.04 23.51 -20.84
N GLN A 683 6.65 24.56 -21.41
CA GLN A 683 7.08 25.75 -20.66
C GLN A 683 5.90 26.56 -20.12
N VAL A 684 4.81 26.70 -20.88
CA VAL A 684 3.54 27.32 -20.44
C VAL A 684 2.93 26.55 -19.27
N ILE A 685 2.86 25.22 -19.36
CA ILE A 685 2.37 24.35 -18.28
C ILE A 685 3.24 24.49 -17.03
N GLN A 686 4.57 24.48 -17.15
CA GLN A 686 5.47 24.67 -16.01
C GLN A 686 5.27 26.02 -15.32
N CYS A 687 5.11 27.11 -16.08
CA CYS A 687 4.82 28.43 -15.50
C CYS A 687 3.48 28.44 -14.75
N ALA A 688 2.45 27.75 -15.26
CA ALA A 688 1.17 27.63 -14.57
C ALA A 688 1.29 26.88 -13.23
N TYR A 689 2.09 25.81 -13.16
CA TYR A 689 2.38 25.11 -11.91
C TYR A 689 3.16 25.96 -10.91
N ASP A 690 4.16 26.73 -11.36
CA ASP A 690 4.94 27.62 -10.50
C ASP A 690 4.06 28.72 -9.87
N ILE A 691 3.11 29.29 -10.64
CA ILE A 691 2.11 30.27 -10.15
C ILE A 691 1.19 29.62 -9.12
N ALA A 692 0.62 28.44 -9.39
CA ALA A 692 -0.27 27.75 -8.45
C ALA A 692 0.45 27.40 -7.13
N LYS A 693 1.71 26.98 -7.21
CA LYS A 693 2.56 26.71 -6.04
C LYS A 693 2.80 27.96 -5.20
N ALA A 694 3.16 29.07 -5.83
CA ALA A 694 3.39 30.34 -5.14
C ALA A 694 2.10 30.89 -4.49
N ALA A 695 0.95 30.79 -5.15
CA ALA A 695 -0.33 31.21 -4.59
C ALA A 695 -0.74 30.36 -3.37
N LYS A 696 -0.61 29.03 -3.45
CA LYS A 696 -0.85 28.12 -2.31
C LYS A 696 0.11 28.39 -1.15
N GLN A 697 1.37 28.72 -1.43
CA GLN A 697 2.33 29.13 -0.41
C GLN A 697 1.90 30.43 0.28
N LEU A 698 1.41 31.43 -0.44
CA LEU A 698 0.87 32.67 0.15
C LEU A 698 -0.30 32.38 1.10
N VAL A 699 -1.31 31.59 0.69
CA VAL A 699 -2.41 31.16 1.59
C VAL A 699 -1.89 30.46 2.85
N THR A 700 -0.87 29.61 2.72
CA THR A 700 -0.29 28.88 3.85
C THR A 700 0.50 29.77 4.80
N ILE A 701 1.04 30.90 4.31
CA ILE A 701 1.75 31.88 5.13
C ILE A 701 0.74 32.81 5.80
N THR A 702 -0.26 33.31 5.10
CA THR A 702 -1.27 34.22 5.68
C THR A 702 -2.19 33.54 6.68
N THR A 703 -2.54 32.25 6.50
CA THR A 703 -3.24 31.47 7.55
C THR A 703 -2.42 31.33 8.83
N LYS A 704 -1.08 31.25 8.73
CA LYS A 704 -0.19 31.16 9.90
C LYS A 704 0.08 32.51 10.56
N GLU A 705 0.28 33.55 9.75
CA GLU A 705 0.56 34.92 10.24
C GLU A 705 -0.69 35.62 10.82
N ASN A 706 -1.92 35.16 10.50
CA ASN A 706 -3.16 35.67 11.09
C ASN A 706 -3.70 34.82 12.27
N ASN A 707 -3.11 33.65 12.56
CA ASN A 707 -3.50 32.76 13.67
C ASN A 707 -2.52 32.82 14.87
N ASN A 708 -1.50 33.69 14.79
CA ASN A 708 -0.49 34.00 15.81
C ASN A 708 -0.57 35.48 16.18
#